data_AF-A0A846EU44-F1
#
_entry.id   AF-A0A846EU44-F1
#
_cell.length_a   1.000
_cell.length_b   1.000
_cell.length_c   1.000
_cell.angle_alpha   90.00
_cell.angle_beta   90.00
_cell.angle_gamma   90.00
#
_symmetry.space_group_name_H-M   'P 1'
#
loop_
_entity.id
_entity.type
_entity.pdbx_description
1 polymer ?
#
loop_
_entity_poly.entity_id
_entity_poly.type
_entity_poly.pdbx_seq_one_letter_code
_entity_poly.pdbx_strand_id
1 'polypeptide(L)'
;MVQERPPLEEMTLRQLRKVASELGISRYSRMRKAQLLASVMEAQGISHTSSAPPSALETQEEVEAKKFELGQENKNDDFLSSIDEGLTDLPNGYTKSRIVLMPRDPEWAYAYWDIPNGQKEKLRRQGGQQLALRIYDVTDIKLSYQSPHSIQEYPCDELAREWYIPIPVSDRDYVVEIGYRCADGRWLVLASSERVHIPPVYPSDWIDDQFITVSWDEDLRGKTFMELVPASRKITFHDRPDDIYEEMFGIAEVENQRIAGSMFGSIQMVPGSGQMIEEGVSSYTMASGVGMWSSGGNISGATQTMSGVGLTASGVGQTMSGVGLTASGVGQTMSGVGLTASGVGQTMSGVSLTASGVGQTMSGVGINMSGVGLTTSGVGLTASGVGQTMSGVGLTASGMGMNMSGVGQTMSGVGLTASGMGMNMSGVGQTMSGVGLTASGVGQTMSGVGLTASGMGMNMSGVGLTASGVGQTMSGVGLTASGMGMNMSGVGLTASGMAINMSGVGQTMSGVGLTASGLGQTMSGVGLTASGVGQTMSGVGLTASGMGMNMSGLGQTMSGVGLTASGVGQTMSGVGLTASGMGMNMSGLGQTMSGVGLTASGVGQTMSGVGLTASGMGMNMSGLGQTMSGVGLTASGVGQTMSGVGLTASGMGMNMSGLGLTTSGVGLTASGMGMNMSGLGQTMSGVGLTASGMGMNMSGLGLTTSGVGLTASGMGMNMSGLGKTMSGVGLTASGMGLTASGVGLTASGMGMSMSGLGLTASGVGLTASGMGMSMSGVGLTASGMGMNMSGVGLTASGMGMNMSGVGLTASGMGMNMSGVGLTASGMGMNMSGVGLTASGMGMSMSGVGLTASGMGMNMSGVGLTASGMGMNM
;
A
#
# COMPACT_ATOMS: atom_id res chain seq x y z
N MET A 1 -56.53 19.39 45.98
CA MET A 1 -55.49 18.44 46.44
C MET A 1 -54.34 18.53 45.47
N VAL A 2 -53.18 18.99 45.91
CA VAL A 2 -51.96 19.00 45.08
C VAL A 2 -51.26 17.68 45.31
N GLN A 3 -51.05 16.89 44.25
CA GLN A 3 -50.12 15.77 44.32
C GLN A 3 -48.71 16.34 44.23
N GLU A 4 -47.90 16.12 45.27
CA GLU A 4 -46.48 16.43 45.26
C GLU A 4 -45.83 15.64 44.12
N ARG A 5 -45.24 16.36 43.17
CA ARG A 5 -44.51 15.75 42.05
C ARG A 5 -43.12 15.34 42.58
N PRO A 6 -42.68 14.08 42.44
CA PRO A 6 -41.31 13.70 42.81
C PRO A 6 -40.29 14.46 41.96
N PRO A 7 -39.03 14.60 42.42
CA PRO A 7 -38.00 15.33 41.68
C PRO A 7 -37.79 14.77 40.27
N LEU A 8 -37.44 15.66 39.33
CA LEU A 8 -37.37 15.36 37.89
C LEU A 8 -36.43 14.19 37.58
N GLU A 9 -35.32 14.10 38.33
CA GLU A 9 -34.28 13.06 38.21
C GLU A 9 -34.81 11.67 38.55
N GLU A 10 -35.67 11.53 39.55
CA GLU A 10 -36.28 10.26 39.94
C GLU A 10 -37.46 9.86 39.04
N MET A 11 -38.09 10.80 38.32
CA MET A 11 -39.26 10.51 37.49
C MET A 11 -39.00 9.41 36.45
N THR A 12 -40.00 8.54 36.27
CA THR A 12 -39.99 7.55 35.19
C THR A 12 -40.12 8.22 33.83
N LEU A 13 -39.64 7.57 32.77
CA LEU A 13 -39.75 8.07 31.39
C LEU A 13 -41.20 8.40 30.98
N ARG A 14 -42.19 7.68 31.54
CA ARG A 14 -43.63 7.92 31.30
C ARG A 14 -44.13 9.20 31.98
N GLN A 15 -43.63 9.52 33.17
CA GLN A 15 -43.94 10.78 33.87
C GLN A 15 -43.24 11.96 33.18
N LEU A 16 -41.95 11.85 32.86
CA LEU A 16 -41.20 12.88 32.12
C LEU A 16 -41.84 13.19 30.76
N ARG A 17 -42.31 12.18 30.01
CA ARG A 17 -43.05 12.42 28.75
C ARG A 17 -44.38 13.12 28.95
N LYS A 18 -45.04 12.97 30.10
CA LYS A 18 -46.25 13.75 30.43
C LYS A 18 -45.88 15.20 30.75
N VAL A 19 -44.85 15.44 31.57
CA VAL A 19 -44.37 16.80 31.89
C VAL A 19 -43.88 17.53 30.63
N ALA A 20 -43.12 16.86 29.76
CA ALA A 20 -42.67 17.43 28.49
C ALA A 20 -43.84 17.77 27.54
N SER A 21 -44.92 16.99 27.58
CA SER A 21 -46.17 17.28 26.85
C SER A 21 -46.97 18.44 27.47
N GLU A 22 -46.94 18.60 28.80
CA GLU A 22 -47.51 19.75 29.51
C GLU A 22 -46.71 21.05 29.22
N LEU A 23 -45.40 20.93 28.95
CA LEU A 23 -44.48 22.03 28.59
C LEU A 23 -44.35 22.27 27.07
N GLY A 24 -45.09 21.55 26.22
CA GLY A 24 -45.08 21.75 24.76
C GLY A 24 -43.80 21.32 24.02
N ILE A 25 -42.92 20.53 24.64
CA ILE A 25 -41.60 20.17 24.08
C ILE A 25 -41.76 19.27 22.84
N SER A 26 -41.29 19.72 21.68
CA SER A 26 -41.43 18.96 20.43
C SER A 26 -40.63 17.64 20.45
N ARG A 27 -41.15 16.61 19.78
CA ARG A 27 -40.51 15.27 19.62
C ARG A 27 -40.25 14.49 20.93
N TYR A 28 -40.80 14.90 22.06
CA TYR A 28 -40.68 14.26 23.39
C TYR A 28 -40.90 12.72 23.41
N SER A 29 -41.71 12.19 22.50
CA SER A 29 -41.96 10.74 22.35
C SER A 29 -40.77 9.94 21.81
N ARG A 30 -39.80 10.58 21.14
CA ARG A 30 -38.60 9.94 20.56
C ARG A 30 -37.33 10.10 21.41
N MET A 31 -37.32 11.00 22.38
CA MET A 31 -36.16 11.27 23.24
C MET A 31 -35.94 10.14 24.29
N ARG A 32 -34.66 9.87 24.62
CA ARG A 32 -34.25 9.03 25.77
C ARG A 32 -34.36 9.82 27.09
N LYS A 33 -34.33 9.15 28.27
CA LYS A 33 -34.59 9.80 29.57
C LYS A 33 -33.71 11.04 29.80
N ALA A 34 -32.39 10.94 29.62
CA ALA A 34 -31.45 12.04 29.86
C ALA A 34 -31.74 13.27 28.99
N GLN A 35 -31.87 13.08 27.67
CA GLN A 35 -32.20 14.16 26.72
C GLN A 35 -33.55 14.83 27.05
N LEU A 36 -34.56 14.01 27.36
CA LEU A 36 -35.89 14.50 27.70
C LEU A 36 -35.88 15.29 29.01
N LEU A 37 -35.10 14.85 29.99
CA LEU A 37 -34.95 15.51 31.29
C LEU A 37 -34.22 16.84 31.16
N ALA A 38 -33.13 16.89 30.39
CA ALA A 38 -32.43 18.13 30.08
C ALA A 38 -33.36 19.17 29.42
N SER A 39 -34.12 18.77 28.38
CA SER A 39 -35.09 19.67 27.74
C SER A 39 -36.23 20.11 28.67
N VAL A 40 -36.62 19.29 29.66
CA VAL A 40 -37.63 19.67 30.67
C VAL A 40 -37.07 20.66 31.69
N MET A 41 -35.81 20.51 32.11
CA MET A 41 -35.16 21.46 33.03
C MET A 41 -34.85 22.80 32.34
N GLU A 42 -34.42 22.77 31.09
CA GLU A 42 -34.26 23.94 30.22
C GLU A 42 -35.58 24.70 30.05
N ALA A 43 -36.67 23.99 29.71
CA ALA A 43 -38.01 24.56 29.61
C ALA A 43 -38.60 25.04 30.95
N GLN A 44 -37.99 24.71 32.09
CA GLN A 44 -38.33 25.21 33.42
C GLN A 44 -37.35 26.27 33.96
N GLY A 45 -36.34 26.67 33.17
CA GLY A 45 -35.40 27.74 33.50
C GLY A 45 -34.40 27.41 34.61
N ILE A 46 -34.16 26.12 34.90
CA ILE A 46 -33.25 25.68 35.95
C ILE A 46 -31.86 25.44 35.35
N SER A 47 -30.96 26.42 35.50
CA SER A 47 -29.54 26.30 35.12
C SER A 47 -28.68 26.03 36.36
N HIS A 48 -27.70 25.13 36.27
CA HIS A 48 -26.75 24.90 37.35
C HIS A 48 -25.33 24.58 36.87
N THR A 49 -24.34 25.14 37.57
CA THR A 49 -22.91 24.84 37.45
C THR A 49 -22.50 23.66 38.33
N SER A 50 -21.36 23.05 38.01
CA SER A 50 -20.92 21.72 38.47
C SER A 50 -20.40 21.60 39.91
N SER A 51 -20.72 20.48 40.58
CA SER A 51 -19.87 19.82 41.60
C SER A 51 -20.23 18.32 41.77
N ALA A 52 -19.22 17.49 42.05
CA ALA A 52 -19.25 16.01 42.19
C ALA A 52 -20.04 15.51 43.45
N PRO A 53 -20.32 14.19 43.67
CA PRO A 53 -19.69 12.99 43.07
C PRO A 53 -20.63 11.85 42.58
N PRO A 54 -20.11 10.84 41.85
CA PRO A 54 -20.86 9.67 41.40
C PRO A 54 -20.91 8.55 42.47
N SER A 55 -22.02 7.80 42.52
CA SER A 55 -22.07 6.43 43.06
C SER A 55 -23.33 5.68 42.57
N ALA A 56 -23.28 4.34 42.58
CA ALA A 56 -24.41 3.44 42.33
C ALA A 56 -25.00 3.32 40.90
N LEU A 57 -24.20 3.55 39.84
CA LEU A 57 -24.56 3.11 38.46
C LEU A 57 -23.45 2.33 37.72
N GLU A 58 -22.16 2.58 38.01
CA GLU A 58 -21.03 1.91 37.33
C GLU A 58 -21.07 0.37 37.47
N THR A 59 -21.53 -0.15 38.61
CA THR A 59 -21.57 -1.58 38.93
C THR A 59 -22.56 -2.40 38.08
N GLN A 60 -23.31 -1.78 37.17
CA GLN A 60 -24.18 -2.49 36.22
C GLN A 60 -23.73 -2.38 34.75
N GLU A 61 -23.12 -1.26 34.34
CA GLU A 61 -22.52 -1.15 32.99
C GLU A 61 -21.19 -1.91 32.87
N GLU A 62 -20.36 -1.96 33.94
CA GLU A 62 -19.14 -2.78 33.96
C GLU A 62 -19.40 -4.28 33.70
N VAL A 63 -20.56 -4.79 34.13
CA VAL A 63 -20.94 -6.21 34.00
C VAL A 63 -21.41 -6.55 32.59
N GLU A 64 -21.94 -5.58 31.83
CA GLU A 64 -22.30 -5.78 30.43
C GLU A 64 -21.08 -5.60 29.50
N ALA A 65 -20.19 -4.64 29.80
CA ALA A 65 -18.94 -4.44 29.06
C ALA A 65 -18.00 -5.66 29.13
N LYS A 66 -17.76 -6.19 30.35
CA LYS A 66 -16.87 -7.36 30.60
C LYS A 66 -17.39 -8.70 30.04
N LYS A 67 -18.41 -8.68 29.19
CA LYS A 67 -19.00 -9.87 28.54
C LYS A 67 -18.66 -9.99 27.05
N PHE A 68 -18.02 -8.99 26.44
CA PHE A 68 -17.69 -9.00 25.01
C PHE A 68 -16.22 -8.74 24.64
N GLU A 69 -15.35 -8.41 25.60
CA GLU A 69 -13.91 -8.23 25.33
C GLU A 69 -13.10 -9.51 25.59
N LEU A 70 -12.55 -10.07 24.50
CA LEU A 70 -11.49 -11.08 24.50
C LEU A 70 -10.34 -10.57 23.63
N GLY A 71 -9.64 -9.56 24.14
CA GLY A 71 -8.46 -8.92 23.52
C GLY A 71 -7.45 -8.53 24.60
N GLN A 72 -6.17 -8.42 24.24
CA GLN A 72 -5.10 -8.04 25.17
C GLN A 72 -4.91 -6.51 25.21
N GLU A 73 -4.53 -5.98 26.38
CA GLU A 73 -4.25 -4.56 26.59
C GLU A 73 -3.09 -4.05 25.70
N ASN A 74 -3.40 -3.17 24.74
CA ASN A 74 -2.38 -2.41 24.01
C ASN A 74 -1.95 -1.19 24.84
N LYS A 75 -0.77 -1.26 25.46
CA LYS A 75 -0.20 -0.19 26.33
C LYS A 75 0.29 1.07 25.59
N ASN A 76 -0.30 1.38 24.43
CA ASN A 76 0.12 2.47 23.55
C ASN A 76 -0.94 3.57 23.37
N ASP A 77 -2.22 3.29 23.59
CA ASP A 77 -3.31 4.26 23.29
C ASP A 77 -3.33 5.46 24.27
N ASP A 78 -2.88 5.27 25.52
CA ASP A 78 -2.65 6.36 26.50
C ASP A 78 -1.59 7.36 26.04
N PHE A 79 -0.63 6.95 25.21
CA PHE A 79 0.46 7.81 24.73
C PHE A 79 0.13 8.54 23.42
N LEU A 80 -0.92 8.12 22.70
CA LEU A 80 -1.40 8.82 21.50
C LEU A 80 -2.55 9.77 21.82
N SER A 81 -3.44 9.39 22.73
CA SER A 81 -4.55 10.24 23.20
C SER A 81 -4.08 11.52 23.91
N SER A 82 -2.91 11.47 24.56
CA SER A 82 -2.29 12.60 25.26
C SER A 82 -1.48 13.56 24.37
N ILE A 83 -1.31 13.28 23.07
CA ILE A 83 -0.61 14.19 22.14
C ILE A 83 -1.50 15.35 21.68
N ASP A 84 -2.80 15.11 21.53
CA ASP A 84 -3.77 16.16 21.19
C ASP A 84 -4.27 16.95 22.42
N GLU A 85 -3.88 16.55 23.64
CA GLU A 85 -4.32 17.12 24.92
C GLU A 85 -3.72 18.52 25.19
N GLY A 86 -4.17 19.50 24.41
CA GLY A 86 -3.69 20.88 24.41
C GLY A 86 -3.83 21.60 23.06
N LEU A 87 -4.10 20.86 21.98
CA LEU A 87 -4.44 21.44 20.69
C LEU A 87 -5.91 21.90 20.71
N THR A 88 -6.15 23.18 20.39
CA THR A 88 -7.51 23.69 20.19
C THR A 88 -8.12 23.10 18.91
N ASP A 89 -9.38 22.70 18.96
CA ASP A 89 -10.17 22.25 17.80
C ASP A 89 -9.88 23.09 16.55
N LEU A 90 -9.57 22.41 15.44
CA LEU A 90 -9.37 23.09 14.15
C LEU A 90 -10.64 23.88 13.80
N PRO A 91 -10.52 25.20 13.51
CA PRO A 91 -11.70 26.04 13.34
C PRO A 91 -12.54 25.56 12.15
N ASN A 92 -13.83 25.36 12.39
CA ASN A 92 -14.81 24.82 11.43
C ASN A 92 -14.90 25.56 10.07
N GLY A 93 -14.29 26.73 9.95
CA GLY A 93 -13.95 27.39 8.71
C GLY A 93 -13.01 28.57 8.94
N TYR A 94 -12.17 28.88 7.96
CA TYR A 94 -11.34 30.08 7.93
C TYR A 94 -12.25 31.30 7.67
N THR A 95 -12.01 32.41 8.37
CA THR A 95 -12.94 33.56 8.42
C THR A 95 -13.03 34.41 7.13
N LYS A 96 -12.52 33.90 6.00
CA LYS A 96 -12.47 34.56 4.69
C LYS A 96 -13.02 33.61 3.62
N SER A 97 -13.94 34.10 2.79
CA SER A 97 -14.41 33.38 1.60
C SER A 97 -13.24 33.12 0.65
N ARG A 98 -12.99 31.85 0.33
CA ARG A 98 -11.96 31.42 -0.63
C ARG A 98 -12.47 30.23 -1.44
N ILE A 99 -12.01 30.13 -2.69
CA ILE A 99 -12.13 28.93 -3.52
C ILE A 99 -10.77 28.67 -4.16
N VAL A 100 -10.40 27.40 -4.24
CA VAL A 100 -9.16 26.93 -4.86
C VAL A 100 -9.53 25.87 -5.90
N LEU A 101 -8.91 25.97 -7.06
CA LEU A 101 -9.01 25.01 -8.15
C LEU A 101 -7.67 24.27 -8.24
N MET A 102 -7.68 22.96 -8.52
CA MET A 102 -6.48 22.16 -8.72
C MET A 102 -6.69 21.23 -9.93
N PRO A 103 -5.72 21.10 -10.85
CA PRO A 103 -5.79 20.13 -11.93
C PRO A 103 -5.61 18.73 -11.34
N ARG A 104 -6.34 17.75 -11.86
CA ARG A 104 -6.22 16.34 -11.45
C ARG A 104 -5.88 15.46 -12.64
N ASP A 105 -6.63 15.62 -13.72
CA ASP A 105 -6.51 14.92 -14.98
C ASP A 105 -6.69 15.96 -16.11
N PRO A 106 -6.22 15.73 -17.35
CA PRO A 106 -6.52 16.62 -18.48
C PRO A 106 -8.04 16.84 -18.74
N GLU A 107 -8.89 15.92 -18.26
CA GLU A 107 -10.34 15.97 -18.35
C GLU A 107 -11.05 16.48 -17.08
N TRP A 108 -10.34 16.64 -15.94
CA TRP A 108 -10.97 16.95 -14.65
C TRP A 108 -10.12 17.86 -13.75
N ALA A 109 -10.77 18.85 -13.16
CA ALA A 109 -10.25 19.62 -12.05
C ALA A 109 -11.05 19.37 -10.77
N TYR A 110 -10.38 19.48 -9.64
CA TYR A 110 -10.98 19.45 -8.31
C TYR A 110 -11.02 20.87 -7.74
N ALA A 111 -12.19 21.30 -7.28
CA ALA A 111 -12.39 22.62 -6.68
C ALA A 111 -12.87 22.47 -5.24
N TYR A 112 -12.29 23.23 -4.30
CA TYR A 112 -12.74 23.28 -2.91
C TYR A 112 -12.81 24.72 -2.40
N TRP A 113 -13.77 24.98 -1.52
CA TRP A 113 -14.06 26.32 -1.01
C TRP A 113 -14.44 26.33 0.47
N ASP A 114 -14.16 27.47 1.09
CA ASP A 114 -14.62 27.76 2.44
C ASP A 114 -15.20 29.16 2.47
N ILE A 115 -16.44 29.28 2.96
CA ILE A 115 -17.28 30.48 2.82
C ILE A 115 -18.10 30.63 4.10
N PRO A 116 -17.79 31.63 4.95
CA PRO A 116 -18.54 31.88 6.18
C PRO A 116 -20.04 32.13 5.92
N ASN A 117 -20.91 31.52 6.74
CA ASN A 117 -22.37 31.62 6.59
C ASN A 117 -22.87 33.08 6.57
N GLY A 118 -22.25 33.97 7.33
CA GLY A 118 -22.55 35.41 7.34
C GLY A 118 -22.25 36.16 6.03
N GLN A 119 -21.52 35.57 5.08
CA GLN A 119 -21.44 36.06 3.70
C GLN A 119 -22.52 35.43 2.80
N LYS A 120 -22.79 34.13 2.93
CA LYS A 120 -23.90 33.45 2.22
C LYS A 120 -25.24 34.17 2.48
N GLU A 121 -25.53 34.51 3.74
CA GLU A 121 -26.70 35.30 4.12
C GLU A 121 -26.78 36.69 3.46
N LYS A 122 -25.65 37.40 3.33
CA LYS A 122 -25.62 38.75 2.75
C LYS A 122 -26.05 38.74 1.27
N LEU A 123 -25.58 37.76 0.50
CA LEU A 123 -25.95 37.64 -0.92
C LEU A 123 -27.36 37.05 -1.10
N ARG A 124 -27.83 36.18 -0.21
CA ARG A 124 -29.25 35.77 -0.15
C ARG A 124 -30.17 36.98 0.06
N ARG A 125 -29.83 37.91 0.97
CA ARG A 125 -30.57 39.18 1.17
C ARG A 125 -30.53 40.12 -0.05
N GLN A 126 -29.60 39.91 -0.99
CA GLN A 126 -29.52 40.65 -2.27
C GLN A 126 -30.25 39.94 -3.43
N GLY A 127 -30.95 38.83 -3.16
CA GLY A 127 -31.76 38.09 -4.14
C GLY A 127 -31.11 36.81 -4.68
N GLY A 128 -30.01 36.33 -4.10
CA GLY A 128 -29.40 35.05 -4.47
C GLY A 128 -30.30 33.85 -4.10
N GLN A 129 -30.60 32.99 -5.07
CA GLN A 129 -31.51 31.84 -4.89
C GLN A 129 -30.79 30.49 -4.95
N GLN A 130 -29.98 30.27 -5.98
CA GLN A 130 -29.27 29.01 -6.24
C GLN A 130 -27.76 29.25 -6.09
N LEU A 131 -27.07 28.45 -5.27
CA LEU A 131 -25.61 28.42 -5.23
C LEU A 131 -25.09 27.62 -6.44
N ALA A 132 -24.06 28.11 -7.10
CA ALA A 132 -23.41 27.43 -8.22
C ALA A 132 -21.92 27.76 -8.31
N LEU A 133 -21.21 26.92 -9.06
CA LEU A 133 -19.87 27.20 -9.60
C LEU A 133 -20.01 27.69 -11.05
N ARG A 134 -19.16 28.64 -11.45
CA ARG A 134 -18.92 29.00 -12.84
C ARG A 134 -17.46 28.77 -13.18
N ILE A 135 -17.20 27.91 -14.17
CA ILE A 135 -15.87 27.77 -14.77
C ILE A 135 -15.78 28.66 -16.01
N TYR A 136 -14.65 29.36 -16.15
CA TYR A 136 -14.32 30.25 -17.25
C TYR A 136 -13.03 29.78 -17.91
N ASP A 137 -13.05 29.61 -19.23
CA ASP A 137 -11.83 29.50 -20.04
C ASP A 137 -11.21 30.90 -20.19
N VAL A 138 -10.00 31.07 -19.63
CA VAL A 138 -9.27 32.36 -19.59
C VAL A 138 -7.97 32.33 -20.41
N THR A 139 -7.77 31.27 -21.20
CA THR A 139 -6.61 31.10 -22.10
C THR A 139 -6.47 32.32 -23.02
N ASP A 140 -5.26 32.88 -23.08
CA ASP A 140 -4.90 34.14 -23.78
C ASP A 140 -5.69 35.41 -23.38
N ILE A 141 -6.62 35.34 -22.42
CA ILE A 141 -7.47 36.46 -22.00
C ILE A 141 -6.92 37.17 -20.75
N LYS A 142 -6.87 38.51 -20.78
CA LYS A 142 -6.82 39.35 -19.58
C LYS A 142 -8.23 39.73 -19.16
N LEU A 143 -8.67 39.17 -18.02
CA LEU A 143 -10.06 39.21 -17.51
C LEU A 143 -10.60 40.64 -17.27
N SER A 144 -9.73 41.64 -17.25
CA SER A 144 -10.07 43.06 -17.04
C SER A 144 -10.70 43.74 -18.26
N TYR A 145 -10.61 43.15 -19.47
CA TYR A 145 -11.03 43.82 -20.72
C TYR A 145 -11.82 42.96 -21.71
N GLN A 146 -11.90 41.65 -21.54
CA GLN A 146 -12.48 40.73 -22.53
C GLN A 146 -13.29 39.62 -21.86
N SER A 147 -14.44 39.27 -22.44
CA SER A 147 -15.32 38.22 -21.94
C SER A 147 -14.72 36.82 -22.19
N PRO A 148 -14.77 35.89 -21.21
CA PRO A 148 -14.31 34.51 -21.36
C PRO A 148 -14.99 33.75 -22.51
N HIS A 149 -14.25 32.84 -23.16
CA HIS A 149 -14.73 32.13 -24.36
C HIS A 149 -15.76 31.02 -24.06
N SER A 150 -15.67 30.39 -22.89
CA SER A 150 -16.58 29.34 -22.45
C SER A 150 -16.98 29.59 -20.99
N ILE A 151 -18.27 29.43 -20.71
CA ILE A 151 -18.87 29.57 -19.37
C ILE A 151 -19.77 28.37 -19.14
N GLN A 152 -19.50 27.59 -18.10
CA GLN A 152 -20.37 26.50 -17.67
C GLN A 152 -20.79 26.70 -16.21
N GLU A 153 -22.09 26.57 -15.94
CA GLU A 153 -22.67 26.67 -14.60
C GLU A 153 -22.94 25.29 -14.02
N TYR A 154 -22.38 25.00 -12.83
CA TYR A 154 -22.65 23.78 -12.07
C TYR A 154 -23.44 24.15 -10.80
N PRO A 155 -24.74 23.81 -10.70
CA PRO A 155 -25.52 24.07 -9.49
C PRO A 155 -25.05 23.14 -8.35
N CYS A 156 -24.79 23.72 -7.18
CA CYS A 156 -24.26 23.00 -6.01
C CYS A 156 -25.21 23.15 -4.81
N ASP A 157 -25.14 22.18 -3.88
CA ASP A 157 -25.78 22.30 -2.56
C ASP A 157 -25.02 23.33 -1.71
N GLU A 158 -25.73 24.06 -0.84
CA GLU A 158 -25.13 25.04 0.08
C GLU A 158 -24.28 24.41 1.18
N LEU A 159 -24.48 23.11 1.44
CA LEU A 159 -23.68 22.28 2.33
C LEU A 159 -22.38 21.77 1.67
N ALA A 160 -22.27 21.82 0.33
CA ALA A 160 -21.06 21.41 -0.36
C ALA A 160 -19.89 22.37 -0.07
N ARG A 161 -18.69 21.80 0.01
CA ARG A 161 -17.40 22.49 0.22
C ARG A 161 -16.35 22.10 -0.83
N GLU A 162 -16.69 21.15 -1.71
CA GLU A 162 -15.82 20.53 -2.70
C GLU A 162 -16.65 20.07 -3.91
N TRP A 163 -16.01 19.97 -5.07
CA TRP A 163 -16.63 19.50 -6.32
C TRP A 163 -15.58 19.01 -7.32
N TYR A 164 -15.98 18.07 -8.19
CA TYR A 164 -15.20 17.69 -9.38
C TYR A 164 -15.83 18.34 -10.62
N ILE A 165 -15.07 19.19 -11.29
CA ILE A 165 -15.49 19.94 -12.48
C ILE A 165 -14.88 19.27 -13.71
N PRO A 166 -15.68 18.75 -14.66
CA PRO A 166 -15.16 18.23 -15.91
C PRO A 166 -14.67 19.40 -16.79
N ILE A 167 -13.55 19.19 -17.47
CA ILE A 167 -12.85 20.22 -18.23
C ILE A 167 -13.22 20.13 -19.72
N PRO A 168 -13.71 21.23 -20.34
CA PRO A 168 -14.16 21.17 -21.74
C PRO A 168 -13.05 20.90 -22.76
N VAL A 169 -11.84 21.40 -22.50
CA VAL A 169 -10.66 21.29 -23.39
C VAL A 169 -9.40 21.30 -22.52
N SER A 170 -8.55 20.28 -22.64
CA SER A 170 -7.23 20.21 -22.00
C SER A 170 -6.26 21.27 -22.57
N ASP A 171 -5.09 21.45 -21.94
CA ASP A 171 -4.02 22.36 -22.42
C ASP A 171 -4.46 23.85 -22.39
N ARG A 172 -5.10 24.25 -21.29
CA ARG A 172 -5.78 25.56 -21.14
C ARG A 172 -5.76 26.10 -19.73
N ASP A 173 -5.93 27.43 -19.64
CA ASP A 173 -6.04 28.16 -18.37
C ASP A 173 -7.50 28.33 -17.97
N TYR A 174 -7.83 27.93 -16.74
CA TYR A 174 -9.17 28.04 -16.18
C TYR A 174 -9.20 28.85 -14.87
N VAL A 175 -10.33 29.51 -14.64
CA VAL A 175 -10.70 30.17 -13.37
C VAL A 175 -12.10 29.72 -12.98
N VAL A 176 -12.33 29.50 -11.69
CA VAL A 176 -13.65 29.15 -11.15
C VAL A 176 -14.12 30.20 -10.15
N GLU A 177 -15.33 30.73 -10.37
CA GLU A 177 -16.07 31.48 -9.37
C GLU A 177 -17.10 30.60 -8.68
N ILE A 178 -17.31 30.85 -7.38
CA ILE A 178 -18.49 30.39 -6.66
C ILE A 178 -19.38 31.58 -6.35
N GLY A 179 -20.68 31.44 -6.56
CA GLY A 179 -21.63 32.55 -6.42
C GLY A 179 -23.09 32.12 -6.40
N TYR A 180 -23.96 33.08 -6.12
CA TYR A 180 -25.40 32.91 -6.21
C TYR A 180 -25.95 33.42 -7.54
N ARG A 181 -26.81 32.63 -8.17
CA ARG A 181 -27.67 33.05 -9.27
C ARG A 181 -28.96 33.67 -8.73
N CYS A 182 -29.32 34.85 -9.22
CA CYS A 182 -30.55 35.58 -8.89
C CYS A 182 -31.70 35.24 -9.86
N ALA A 183 -32.93 35.49 -9.42
CA ALA A 183 -34.14 35.30 -10.24
C ALA A 183 -34.19 36.17 -11.51
N ASP A 184 -33.48 37.30 -11.50
CA ASP A 184 -33.33 38.23 -12.62
C ASP A 184 -32.13 37.90 -13.54
N GLY A 185 -31.46 36.76 -13.31
CA GLY A 185 -30.29 36.32 -14.07
C GLY A 185 -28.97 36.96 -13.65
N ARG A 186 -28.94 37.87 -12.68
CA ARG A 186 -27.68 38.41 -12.14
C ARG A 186 -26.89 37.35 -11.37
N TRP A 187 -25.59 37.57 -11.30
CA TRP A 187 -24.62 36.73 -10.61
C TRP A 187 -24.02 37.49 -9.42
N LEU A 188 -24.00 36.87 -8.26
CA LEU A 188 -23.44 37.42 -7.03
C LEU A 188 -22.25 36.56 -6.59
N VAL A 189 -21.03 36.98 -6.94
CA VAL A 189 -19.78 36.27 -6.61
C VAL A 189 -19.55 36.24 -5.10
N LEU A 190 -19.20 35.07 -4.57
CA LEU A 190 -18.73 34.85 -3.18
C LEU A 190 -17.20 34.80 -3.13
N ALA A 191 -16.57 34.11 -4.07
CA ALA A 191 -15.12 34.02 -4.25
C ALA A 191 -14.77 33.59 -5.68
N SER A 192 -13.55 33.93 -6.12
CA SER A 192 -12.92 33.49 -7.37
C SER A 192 -11.62 32.74 -7.07
N SER A 193 -11.27 31.74 -7.88
CA SER A 193 -9.96 31.08 -7.80
C SER A 193 -8.88 31.94 -8.43
N GLU A 194 -7.62 31.60 -8.16
CA GLU A 194 -6.53 31.98 -9.05
C GLU A 194 -6.62 31.25 -10.40
N ARG A 195 -5.79 31.67 -11.36
CA ARG A 195 -5.63 30.99 -12.65
C ARG A 195 -4.94 29.64 -12.45
N VAL A 196 -5.46 28.61 -13.10
CA VAL A 196 -4.90 27.26 -13.07
C VAL A 196 -4.77 26.74 -14.49
N HIS A 197 -3.55 26.40 -14.89
CA HIS A 197 -3.28 25.70 -16.13
C HIS A 197 -3.60 24.21 -15.97
N ILE A 198 -4.26 23.62 -16.97
CA ILE A 198 -4.66 22.20 -16.98
C ILE A 198 -3.91 21.49 -18.10
N PRO A 199 -3.15 20.42 -17.79
CA PRO A 199 -2.17 19.86 -18.71
C PRO A 199 -2.80 19.24 -19.97
N PRO A 200 -2.01 19.10 -21.06
CA PRO A 200 -2.43 18.38 -22.26
C PRO A 200 -2.67 16.88 -22.02
N VAL A 201 -3.44 16.26 -22.93
CA VAL A 201 -3.62 14.79 -23.02
C VAL A 201 -2.39 14.10 -23.63
N TYR A 202 -1.53 14.85 -24.32
CA TYR A 202 -0.32 14.36 -24.99
C TYR A 202 0.94 14.56 -24.12
N PRO A 203 2.01 13.75 -24.31
CA PRO A 203 3.27 13.92 -23.57
C PRO A 203 3.89 15.31 -23.80
N SER A 204 4.62 15.82 -22.80
CA SER A 204 5.31 17.12 -22.88
C SER A 204 6.56 17.08 -23.76
N ASP A 205 6.76 18.13 -24.56
CA ASP A 205 8.00 18.36 -25.33
C ASP A 205 9.22 18.68 -24.44
N TRP A 206 9.02 18.90 -23.14
CA TRP A 206 10.10 19.09 -22.16
C TRP A 206 10.65 17.73 -21.72
N ILE A 207 11.95 17.52 -21.98
CA ILE A 207 12.70 16.29 -21.64
C ILE A 207 13.61 16.53 -20.41
N ASP A 208 13.96 17.77 -20.12
CA ASP A 208 14.90 18.15 -19.05
C ASP A 208 14.19 18.46 -17.72
N ASP A 209 14.59 17.81 -16.63
CA ASP A 209 14.13 18.13 -15.27
C ASP A 209 14.61 19.53 -14.83
N GLN A 210 13.67 20.38 -14.39
CA GLN A 210 13.97 21.74 -13.90
C GLN A 210 13.71 21.85 -12.40
N PHE A 211 14.80 21.85 -11.62
CA PHE A 211 14.77 21.93 -10.17
C PHE A 211 14.75 23.38 -9.68
N ILE A 212 13.88 23.68 -8.72
CA ILE A 212 13.82 24.99 -8.06
C ILE A 212 13.70 24.86 -6.54
N THR A 213 14.48 25.68 -5.82
CA THR A 213 14.50 25.72 -4.36
C THR A 213 13.71 26.93 -3.88
N VAL A 214 12.66 26.69 -3.10
CA VAL A 214 11.79 27.73 -2.53
C VAL A 214 11.96 27.72 -1.01
N SER A 215 12.00 28.90 -0.38
CA SER A 215 12.25 29.03 1.07
C SER A 215 10.97 28.91 1.91
N TRP A 216 11.06 28.30 3.10
CA TRP A 216 9.89 27.95 3.93
C TRP A 216 9.10 29.17 4.43
N ASP A 217 9.77 30.30 4.68
CA ASP A 217 9.17 31.54 5.16
C ASP A 217 8.59 32.42 4.05
N GLU A 218 8.66 31.98 2.79
CA GLU A 218 8.29 32.79 1.64
C GLU A 218 6.80 32.68 1.27
N ASP A 219 6.12 33.83 1.20
CA ASP A 219 4.75 33.88 0.67
C ASP A 219 4.74 33.57 -0.83
N LEU A 220 4.12 32.44 -1.19
CA LEU A 220 4.06 31.92 -2.56
C LEU A 220 2.86 32.45 -3.37
N ARG A 221 1.93 33.16 -2.73
CA ARG A 221 0.63 33.52 -3.34
C ARG A 221 0.83 34.53 -4.48
N GLY A 222 0.43 34.12 -5.69
CA GLY A 222 0.56 34.95 -6.90
C GLY A 222 1.98 35.09 -7.44
N LYS A 223 2.96 34.32 -6.94
CA LYS A 223 4.33 34.31 -7.48
C LYS A 223 4.52 33.20 -8.50
N THR A 224 4.95 33.58 -9.70
CA THR A 224 5.53 32.64 -10.67
C THR A 224 7.04 32.66 -10.49
N PHE A 225 7.62 31.53 -10.07
CA PHE A 225 9.07 31.41 -9.84
C PHE A 225 9.84 30.95 -11.09
N MET A 226 9.15 30.34 -12.06
CA MET A 226 9.73 29.82 -13.30
C MET A 226 8.65 29.80 -14.40
N GLU A 227 9.01 30.16 -15.63
CA GLU A 227 8.13 30.09 -16.80
C GLU A 227 8.73 29.09 -17.80
N LEU A 228 8.02 27.98 -18.05
CA LEU A 228 8.51 26.91 -18.92
C LEU A 228 8.38 27.32 -20.39
N VAL A 229 9.51 27.52 -21.07
CA VAL A 229 9.56 27.84 -22.50
C VAL A 229 9.69 26.55 -23.31
N PRO A 230 8.78 26.23 -24.25
CA PRO A 230 8.92 25.06 -25.13
C PRO A 230 10.16 25.15 -26.02
N ALA A 231 10.81 24.01 -26.30
CA ALA A 231 11.98 23.96 -27.17
C ALA A 231 11.71 24.56 -28.57
N SER A 232 10.51 24.35 -29.10
CA SER A 232 10.02 24.93 -30.35
C SER A 232 10.00 26.47 -30.39
N ARG A 233 10.00 27.15 -29.24
CA ARG A 233 10.06 28.62 -29.12
C ARG A 233 11.47 29.16 -28.84
N LYS A 234 12.46 28.33 -28.50
CA LYS A 234 13.87 28.75 -28.32
C LYS A 234 14.55 29.18 -29.64
N ILE A 235 14.09 28.68 -30.79
CA ILE A 235 14.79 28.73 -32.08
C ILE A 235 14.89 30.15 -32.70
N THR A 236 14.21 31.16 -32.15
CA THR A 236 14.05 32.49 -32.80
C THR A 236 14.57 33.71 -32.01
N PHE A 237 15.65 33.58 -31.23
CA PHE A 237 16.44 34.74 -30.72
C PHE A 237 17.95 34.45 -30.60
N HIS A 238 18.65 34.26 -31.73
CA HIS A 238 20.13 34.37 -31.76
C HIS A 238 20.55 35.84 -31.89
N ASP A 239 21.01 36.46 -30.79
CA ASP A 239 21.91 37.62 -30.81
C ASP A 239 22.70 37.76 -29.48
N ARG A 240 23.58 36.78 -29.19
CA ARG A 240 24.69 36.88 -28.22
C ARG A 240 25.70 35.72 -28.38
N PRO A 241 26.97 35.88 -27.95
CA PRO A 241 28.08 35.06 -28.48
C PRO A 241 28.68 34.07 -27.46
N ASP A 242 27.95 33.02 -27.10
CA ASP A 242 28.45 31.94 -26.21
C ASP A 242 28.32 30.51 -26.83
N ASP A 243 28.03 30.42 -28.13
CA ASP A 243 27.85 29.18 -28.91
C ASP A 243 29.18 28.41 -29.18
N ILE A 244 30.02 28.25 -28.15
CA ILE A 244 31.29 27.49 -28.19
C ILE A 244 31.13 26.13 -27.49
N TYR A 245 30.17 26.00 -26.57
CA TYR A 245 30.04 24.81 -25.72
C TYR A 245 29.38 23.60 -26.40
N GLU A 246 28.48 23.78 -27.39
CA GLU A 246 27.85 22.64 -28.08
C GLU A 246 28.78 21.97 -29.11
N GLU A 247 29.62 22.74 -29.83
CA GLU A 247 30.51 22.18 -30.86
C GLU A 247 31.53 21.18 -30.28
N MET A 248 31.94 21.37 -29.02
CA MET A 248 32.89 20.48 -28.35
C MET A 248 32.29 19.10 -27.97
N PHE A 249 30.97 19.01 -27.75
CA PHE A 249 30.34 17.72 -27.43
C PHE A 249 30.07 16.85 -28.66
N GLY A 250 29.90 17.45 -29.86
CA GLY A 250 29.70 16.70 -31.11
C GLY A 250 30.94 15.92 -31.61
N ILE A 251 32.14 16.20 -31.09
CA ILE A 251 33.41 15.63 -31.57
C ILE A 251 33.86 14.42 -30.74
N ALA A 252 33.42 14.31 -29.48
CA ALA A 252 33.92 13.32 -28.52
C ALA A 252 33.63 11.85 -28.89
N GLU A 253 32.62 11.60 -29.73
CA GLU A 253 32.16 10.25 -30.07
C GLU A 253 32.92 9.60 -31.25
N VAL A 254 33.80 10.34 -31.94
CA VAL A 254 34.52 9.87 -33.14
C VAL A 254 35.89 9.25 -32.82
N GLU A 255 36.62 9.76 -31.81
CA GLU A 255 38.05 9.45 -31.65
C GLU A 255 38.34 8.10 -30.98
N ASN A 256 37.33 7.45 -30.38
CA ASN A 256 37.50 6.23 -29.58
C ASN A 256 37.73 4.94 -30.42
N GLN A 257 38.22 5.06 -31.66
CA GLN A 257 38.54 3.94 -32.57
C GLN A 257 39.94 4.00 -33.21
N ARG A 258 40.87 4.89 -32.77
CA ARG A 258 42.25 4.90 -33.28
C ARG A 258 43.33 4.66 -32.22
N ILE A 259 43.56 3.36 -31.97
CA ILE A 259 44.89 2.71 -31.99
C ILE A 259 46.00 3.49 -31.25
N ALA A 260 46.34 3.19 -30.00
CA ALA A 260 46.93 1.92 -29.52
C ALA A 260 48.20 1.47 -30.27
N GLY A 261 49.28 2.28 -30.26
CA GLY A 261 50.61 1.81 -30.73
C GLY A 261 51.78 2.79 -30.57
N SER A 262 52.89 2.30 -30.00
CA SER A 262 54.27 2.88 -29.96
C SER A 262 54.48 4.22 -29.22
N MET A 263 55.53 4.48 -28.42
CA MET A 263 56.96 4.08 -28.35
C MET A 263 57.95 5.08 -29.01
N PHE A 264 58.74 5.76 -28.15
CA PHE A 264 60.07 6.41 -28.39
C PHE A 264 60.23 7.51 -29.47
N GLY A 265 61.06 8.56 -29.20
CA GLY A 265 61.69 9.36 -30.28
C GLY A 265 62.24 10.78 -29.98
N SER A 266 63.50 10.89 -29.52
CA SER A 266 64.52 11.92 -29.83
C SER A 266 64.20 13.31 -30.45
N ILE A 267 64.49 14.40 -29.70
CA ILE A 267 65.63 15.35 -29.86
C ILE A 267 66.03 15.88 -31.28
N GLN A 268 65.86 17.20 -31.55
CA GLN A 268 66.78 18.22 -32.17
C GLN A 268 65.99 19.49 -32.64
N MET A 269 66.27 20.74 -32.21
CA MET A 269 67.33 21.74 -32.56
C MET A 269 67.05 22.59 -33.85
N VAL A 270 66.80 23.92 -33.76
CA VAL A 270 67.76 25.10 -33.87
C VAL A 270 68.03 25.53 -35.35
N PRO A 271 68.46 26.77 -35.79
CA PRO A 271 68.81 28.06 -35.13
C PRO A 271 68.20 29.40 -35.70
N GLY A 272 68.45 30.52 -34.99
CA GLY A 272 68.93 31.80 -35.60
C GLY A 272 67.98 33.01 -35.75
N SER A 273 68.43 34.27 -35.82
CA SER A 273 69.76 34.85 -35.47
C SER A 273 69.81 36.41 -35.51
N GLY A 274 70.37 37.06 -34.47
CA GLY A 274 70.90 38.44 -34.48
C GLY A 274 69.92 39.60 -34.27
N GLN A 275 70.33 40.85 -33.97
CA GLN A 275 71.63 41.47 -33.57
C GLN A 275 71.33 42.98 -33.31
N MET A 276 71.82 43.77 -32.34
CA MET A 276 72.57 43.67 -31.04
C MET A 276 72.02 44.84 -30.14
N ILE A 277 72.63 45.59 -29.19
CA ILE A 277 73.91 45.76 -28.43
C ILE A 277 73.55 46.74 -27.25
N GLU A 278 74.22 47.00 -26.11
CA GLU A 278 75.39 46.50 -25.33
C GLU A 278 75.19 46.86 -23.81
N GLU A 279 76.18 46.56 -22.95
CA GLU A 279 76.40 46.96 -21.53
C GLU A 279 75.33 46.71 -20.42
N GLY A 280 75.78 46.19 -19.27
CA GLY A 280 74.95 46.01 -18.06
C GLY A 280 75.32 44.84 -17.13
N VAL A 281 76.58 44.40 -17.06
CA VAL A 281 76.96 43.18 -16.32
C VAL A 281 77.31 43.46 -14.86
N SER A 282 76.69 42.73 -13.92
CA SER A 282 77.30 42.45 -12.61
C SER A 282 76.77 41.14 -12.01
N SER A 283 77.67 40.17 -11.86
CA SER A 283 77.44 38.88 -11.20
C SER A 283 78.52 38.68 -10.15
N TYR A 284 78.19 38.18 -8.95
CA TYR A 284 79.20 37.56 -8.09
C TYR A 284 78.65 36.45 -7.19
N THR A 285 79.04 35.22 -7.49
CA THR A 285 79.26 34.17 -6.48
C THR A 285 80.69 34.30 -5.94
N MET A 286 80.89 34.06 -4.64
CA MET A 286 82.20 34.23 -4.00
C MET A 286 82.99 32.91 -3.91
N ALA A 287 84.30 32.99 -4.15
CA ALA A 287 85.29 32.04 -3.64
C ALA A 287 86.62 32.76 -3.38
N SER A 288 87.26 32.46 -2.24
CA SER A 288 88.66 32.80 -1.88
C SER A 288 89.10 34.28 -1.93
N GLY A 289 89.19 34.92 -0.76
CA GLY A 289 89.84 36.24 -0.61
C GLY A 289 90.15 36.56 0.85
N VAL A 290 91.44 36.61 1.22
CA VAL A 290 91.92 36.76 2.61
C VAL A 290 91.43 38.07 3.26
N GLY A 291 90.75 37.95 4.40
CA GLY A 291 90.38 39.09 5.27
C GLY A 291 90.65 38.74 6.74
N MET A 292 91.67 39.35 7.34
CA MET A 292 92.18 39.00 8.66
C MET A 292 92.08 40.19 9.62
N TRP A 293 91.00 40.27 10.42
CA TRP A 293 90.96 40.82 11.80
C TRP A 293 89.54 40.86 12.41
N SER A 294 89.20 39.84 13.20
CA SER A 294 88.44 39.99 14.45
C SER A 294 88.61 38.71 15.27
N SER A 295 89.05 38.81 16.53
CA SER A 295 89.45 37.64 17.32
C SER A 295 88.27 36.77 17.76
N GLY A 296 88.16 35.56 17.19
CA GLY A 296 87.27 34.52 17.69
C GLY A 296 87.76 33.99 19.04
N GLY A 297 87.19 34.50 20.14
CA GLY A 297 87.51 34.07 21.49
C GLY A 297 86.69 32.85 21.91
N ASN A 298 87.32 31.67 21.98
CA ASN A 298 86.74 30.52 22.68
C ASN A 298 86.76 30.78 24.19
N ILE A 299 85.71 31.43 24.71
CA ILE A 299 85.58 31.76 26.14
C ILE A 299 84.85 30.62 26.88
N SER A 300 85.63 29.65 27.35
CA SER A 300 85.17 28.58 28.25
C SER A 300 85.20 29.07 29.70
N GLY A 301 84.14 29.75 30.15
CA GLY A 301 84.00 30.23 31.53
C GLY A 301 82.52 30.36 31.93
N ALA A 302 82.20 30.15 33.21
CA ALA A 302 80.81 30.12 33.68
C ALA A 302 80.16 31.51 33.70
N THR A 303 78.87 31.56 33.34
CA THR A 303 77.92 32.67 33.52
C THR A 303 78.40 34.07 33.07
N GLN A 304 78.22 34.39 31.79
CA GLN A 304 78.22 35.77 31.29
C GLN A 304 77.01 36.04 30.38
N THR A 305 76.58 37.31 30.35
CA THR A 305 75.62 37.82 29.37
C THR A 305 76.39 38.44 28.20
N MET A 306 76.17 37.95 26.98
CA MET A 306 76.93 38.35 25.79
C MET A 306 76.00 38.86 24.67
N SER A 307 76.37 39.96 24.02
CA SER A 307 75.58 40.56 22.94
C SER A 307 76.45 40.86 21.72
N GLY A 308 76.02 40.46 20.52
CA GLY A 308 76.81 40.69 19.30
C GLY A 308 76.29 39.99 18.04
N VAL A 309 77.06 40.11 16.96
CA VAL A 309 76.81 39.43 15.68
C VAL A 309 77.87 38.35 15.47
N GLY A 310 77.47 37.14 15.09
CA GLY A 310 78.39 36.03 14.75
C GLY A 310 79.09 35.37 15.95
N LEU A 311 78.49 35.37 17.14
CA LEU A 311 79.10 34.80 18.35
C LEU A 311 79.03 33.27 18.38
N THR A 312 80.14 32.62 18.74
CA THR A 312 80.24 31.18 19.00
C THR A 312 80.62 30.93 20.47
N ALA A 313 79.82 30.17 21.22
CA ALA A 313 80.07 29.93 22.65
C ALA A 313 79.86 28.47 23.07
N SER A 314 80.65 27.99 24.03
CA SER A 314 80.50 26.65 24.63
C SER A 314 80.64 26.70 26.14
N GLY A 315 79.75 26.05 26.89
CA GLY A 315 79.85 26.00 28.36
C GLY A 315 78.54 25.66 29.07
N VAL A 316 78.37 26.21 30.27
CA VAL A 316 77.17 26.04 31.10
C VAL A 316 76.64 27.40 31.53
N GLY A 317 75.32 27.64 31.35
CA GLY A 317 74.62 28.78 31.95
C GLY A 317 74.91 30.16 31.36
N GLN A 318 75.13 30.29 30.05
CA GLN A 318 75.28 31.59 29.39
C GLN A 318 73.93 32.20 29.03
N THR A 319 73.87 33.53 28.92
CA THR A 319 72.75 34.26 28.31
C THR A 319 73.24 35.08 27.13
N MET A 320 72.62 34.99 25.96
CA MET A 320 73.12 35.63 24.73
C MET A 320 72.04 36.32 23.90
N SER A 321 72.42 37.40 23.20
CA SER A 321 71.51 38.17 22.34
C SER A 321 72.17 38.67 21.05
N GLY A 322 71.48 38.60 19.91
CA GLY A 322 71.94 39.20 18.67
C GLY A 322 71.65 38.39 17.40
N VAL A 323 72.57 38.41 16.43
CA VAL A 323 72.35 37.85 15.09
C VAL A 323 73.44 36.82 14.74
N GLY A 324 73.05 35.63 14.28
CA GLY A 324 74.01 34.57 13.92
C GLY A 324 74.73 33.96 15.12
N LEU A 325 74.00 33.64 16.20
CA LEU A 325 74.58 33.04 17.40
C LEU A 325 74.66 31.51 17.26
N THR A 326 75.79 30.91 17.66
CA THR A 326 75.95 29.45 17.74
C THR A 326 76.42 29.03 19.13
N ALA A 327 75.70 28.12 19.79
CA ALA A 327 76.01 27.69 21.16
C ALA A 327 76.03 26.17 21.36
N SER A 328 76.89 25.70 22.26
CA SER A 328 76.88 24.31 22.72
C SER A 328 76.99 24.19 24.25
N GLY A 329 76.37 23.14 24.83
CA GLY A 329 76.50 22.80 26.25
C GLY A 329 75.18 22.77 27.01
N VAL A 330 75.14 23.26 28.26
CA VAL A 330 74.01 23.04 29.18
C VAL A 330 73.42 24.35 29.70
N GLY A 331 72.09 24.50 29.67
CA GLY A 331 71.38 25.60 30.32
C GLY A 331 71.57 26.97 29.66
N GLN A 332 71.70 27.04 28.33
CA GLN A 332 71.91 28.29 27.59
C GLN A 332 70.58 29.04 27.37
N THR A 333 70.56 30.36 27.57
CA THR A 333 69.43 31.22 27.20
C THR A 333 69.80 32.12 26.03
N MET A 334 69.01 32.17 24.95
CA MET A 334 69.33 32.95 23.75
C MET A 334 68.15 33.75 23.16
N SER A 335 68.47 34.87 22.51
CA SER A 335 67.50 35.75 21.86
C SER A 335 68.04 36.33 20.54
N GLY A 336 67.19 36.47 19.52
CA GLY A 336 67.51 37.20 18.29
C GLY A 336 67.28 36.43 16.98
N VAL A 337 68.15 36.61 15.99
CA VAL A 337 67.92 36.17 14.60
C VAL A 337 69.02 35.22 14.12
N GLY A 338 68.68 34.05 13.59
CA GLY A 338 69.65 33.06 13.14
C GLY A 338 70.38 32.43 14.33
N LEU A 339 69.64 31.70 15.16
CA LEU A 339 70.16 31.05 16.36
C LEU A 339 70.39 29.56 16.12
N THR A 340 71.57 29.04 16.47
CA THR A 340 71.89 27.60 16.39
C THR A 340 72.35 27.08 17.75
N ALA A 341 71.77 25.99 18.26
CA ALA A 341 72.14 25.42 19.55
C ALA A 341 72.27 23.90 19.55
N SER A 342 73.17 23.36 20.37
CA SER A 342 73.24 21.93 20.69
C SER A 342 73.44 21.69 22.18
N GLY A 343 72.83 20.62 22.73
CA GLY A 343 73.07 20.17 24.11
C GLY A 343 71.80 20.02 24.95
N VAL A 344 71.86 20.40 26.23
CA VAL A 344 70.80 20.07 27.21
C VAL A 344 70.23 21.33 27.87
N GLY A 345 68.91 21.51 27.82
CA GLY A 345 68.22 22.55 28.58
C GLY A 345 68.36 23.97 28.01
N GLN A 346 68.39 24.16 26.69
CA GLN A 346 68.46 25.50 26.11
C GLN A 346 67.06 26.15 26.07
N THR A 347 67.01 27.45 26.35
CA THR A 347 65.82 28.31 26.17
C THR A 347 66.12 29.34 25.08
N MET A 348 65.30 29.43 24.02
CA MET A 348 65.55 30.36 22.92
C MET A 348 64.32 31.16 22.45
N SER A 349 64.57 32.35 21.90
CA SER A 349 63.55 33.27 21.40
C SER A 349 63.97 33.99 20.11
N GLY A 350 63.06 34.17 19.15
CA GLY A 350 63.25 35.10 18.02
C GLY A 350 62.90 34.56 16.63
N VAL A 351 63.82 34.63 15.67
CA VAL A 351 63.58 34.28 14.25
C VAL A 351 64.70 33.37 13.71
N SER A 352 64.33 32.36 12.92
CA SER A 352 65.26 31.39 12.32
C SER A 352 66.11 30.66 13.39
N LEU A 353 65.45 29.81 14.18
CA LEU A 353 66.07 29.02 15.24
C LEU A 353 66.34 27.57 14.80
N THR A 354 67.51 27.03 15.15
CA THR A 354 67.89 25.62 14.94
C THR A 354 68.41 25.03 16.25
N ALA A 355 67.87 23.89 16.70
CA ALA A 355 68.31 23.24 17.95
C ALA A 355 68.47 21.72 17.86
N SER A 356 69.45 21.17 18.56
CA SER A 356 69.57 19.72 18.79
C SER A 356 69.82 19.35 20.25
N GLY A 357 69.32 18.18 20.68
CA GLY A 357 69.63 17.60 22.00
C GLY A 357 68.42 17.31 22.89
N VAL A 358 68.46 17.72 24.17
CA VAL A 358 67.49 17.27 25.19
C VAL A 358 66.93 18.45 25.99
N GLY A 359 65.63 18.49 26.25
CA GLY A 359 65.04 19.49 27.15
C GLY A 359 64.97 20.91 26.57
N GLN A 360 64.71 21.07 25.27
CA GLN A 360 64.75 22.39 24.61
C GLN A 360 63.41 23.14 24.75
N THR A 361 63.47 24.44 25.07
CA THR A 361 62.30 25.34 25.07
C THR A 361 62.51 26.47 24.05
N MET A 362 61.61 26.65 23.09
CA MET A 362 61.75 27.72 22.08
C MET A 362 60.47 28.51 21.80
N SER A 363 60.64 29.79 21.46
CA SER A 363 59.56 30.67 20.96
C SER A 363 60.02 31.44 19.73
N GLY A 364 59.18 31.61 18.69
CA GLY A 364 59.61 32.39 17.53
C GLY A 364 58.96 32.11 16.16
N VAL A 365 59.64 32.53 15.10
CA VAL A 365 59.24 32.33 13.70
C VAL A 365 60.34 31.57 12.95
N GLY A 366 59.99 30.45 12.31
CA GLY A 366 60.93 29.57 11.61
C GLY A 366 61.84 28.83 12.60
N ILE A 367 61.36 27.70 13.12
CA ILE A 367 62.09 26.89 14.10
C ILE A 367 62.30 25.48 13.54
N ASN A 368 63.53 24.98 13.62
CA ASN A 368 63.90 23.62 13.23
C ASN A 368 64.57 22.90 14.44
N MET A 369 64.16 21.67 14.77
CA MET A 369 64.71 20.96 15.93
C MET A 369 64.75 19.43 15.81
N SER A 370 65.74 18.82 16.46
CA SER A 370 65.88 17.36 16.61
C SER A 370 66.31 16.96 18.02
N GLY A 371 65.55 16.09 18.70
CA GLY A 371 65.87 15.79 20.10
C GLY A 371 64.83 15.05 20.93
N VAL A 372 65.02 15.09 22.25
CA VAL A 372 64.16 14.44 23.24
C VAL A 372 63.61 15.46 24.24
N GLY A 373 62.29 15.48 24.46
CA GLY A 373 61.64 16.34 25.46
C GLY A 373 61.71 17.82 25.09
N LEU A 374 61.08 18.22 24.00
CA LEU A 374 61.15 19.61 23.48
C LEU A 374 59.79 20.29 23.54
N THR A 375 59.77 21.59 23.89
CA THR A 375 58.56 22.42 24.01
C THR A 375 58.69 23.69 23.17
N THR A 376 57.72 23.99 22.30
CA THR A 376 57.79 25.16 21.41
C THR A 376 56.48 25.92 21.24
N SER A 377 56.61 27.22 20.93
CA SER A 377 55.53 28.09 20.49
C SER A 377 55.94 28.97 19.30
N GLY A 378 55.07 29.20 18.31
CA GLY A 378 55.44 30.10 17.21
C GLY A 378 54.75 29.91 15.86
N VAL A 379 55.46 30.27 14.79
CA VAL A 379 55.01 30.15 13.39
C VAL A 379 56.08 29.45 12.56
N GLY A 380 55.73 28.40 11.83
CA GLY A 380 56.66 27.60 11.03
C GLY A 380 57.61 26.78 11.91
N LEU A 381 57.07 25.76 12.60
CA LEU A 381 57.82 24.90 13.52
C LEU A 381 58.02 23.51 12.89
N THR A 382 59.26 23.04 12.82
CA THR A 382 59.65 21.71 12.33
C THR A 382 60.40 20.97 13.43
N ALA A 383 59.94 19.80 13.85
CA ALA A 383 60.55 19.03 14.94
C ALA A 383 60.71 17.53 14.64
N SER A 384 61.70 16.90 15.27
CA SER A 384 61.94 15.46 15.14
C SER A 384 62.43 14.83 16.45
N GLY A 385 62.05 13.58 16.70
CA GLY A 385 62.57 12.77 17.83
C GLY A 385 61.51 12.23 18.77
N VAL A 386 61.64 12.46 20.09
CA VAL A 386 60.79 11.81 21.12
C VAL A 386 60.30 12.80 22.17
N GLY A 387 59.01 12.80 22.49
CA GLY A 387 58.45 13.68 23.52
C GLY A 387 58.43 15.14 23.06
N GLN A 388 57.55 15.46 22.11
CA GLN A 388 57.44 16.79 21.50
C GLN A 388 56.14 17.48 21.95
N THR A 389 56.20 18.74 22.37
CA THR A 389 55.01 19.57 22.64
C THR A 389 55.13 20.89 21.88
N MET A 390 54.26 21.12 20.89
CA MET A 390 54.36 22.30 20.02
C MET A 390 53.02 23.05 19.90
N SER A 391 53.09 24.38 19.81
CA SER A 391 51.91 25.23 19.69
C SER A 391 52.12 26.32 18.63
N GLY A 392 51.14 26.59 17.75
CA GLY A 392 51.33 27.65 16.76
C GLY A 392 50.60 27.51 15.43
N VAL A 393 51.23 28.09 14.39
CA VAL A 393 50.74 28.05 13.00
C VAL A 393 51.81 27.45 12.09
N GLY A 394 51.46 26.43 11.28
CA GLY A 394 52.41 25.73 10.42
C GLY A 394 53.36 24.84 11.23
N LEU A 395 52.83 23.74 11.78
CA LEU A 395 53.56 22.76 12.57
C LEU A 395 53.84 21.51 11.74
N THR A 396 55.09 21.03 11.76
CA THR A 396 55.51 19.75 11.14
C THR A 396 56.33 18.95 12.12
N ALA A 397 56.05 17.66 12.32
CA ALA A 397 56.93 16.81 13.11
C ALA A 397 56.95 15.32 12.73
N SER A 398 58.05 14.64 13.07
CA SER A 398 58.22 13.20 12.93
C SER A 398 58.84 12.57 14.19
N GLY A 399 58.18 11.58 14.80
CA GLY A 399 58.64 11.08 16.09
C GLY A 399 57.70 10.19 16.90
N MET A 400 58.09 9.94 18.15
CA MET A 400 57.26 9.22 19.14
C MET A 400 56.81 10.16 20.27
N GLY A 401 55.55 10.08 20.68
CA GLY A 401 55.01 10.89 21.77
C GLY A 401 54.99 12.37 21.40
N MET A 402 54.15 12.75 20.42
CA MET A 402 54.05 14.13 19.94
C MET A 402 52.69 14.73 20.28
N ASN A 403 52.68 15.97 20.77
CA ASN A 403 51.51 16.71 21.19
C ASN A 403 51.51 18.09 20.50
N MET A 404 50.46 18.42 19.74
CA MET A 404 50.37 19.69 18.99
C MET A 404 49.08 20.47 19.26
N SER A 405 49.16 21.80 19.18
CA SER A 405 48.00 22.69 19.17
C SER A 405 48.10 23.85 18.18
N GLY A 406 47.00 24.20 17.52
CA GLY A 406 46.90 25.36 16.62
C GLY A 406 46.53 25.04 15.17
N VAL A 407 47.11 25.74 14.20
CA VAL A 407 46.60 25.77 12.80
C VAL A 407 47.63 25.25 11.80
N GLY A 408 47.24 24.33 10.92
CA GLY A 408 48.09 23.76 9.88
C GLY A 408 49.16 22.83 10.47
N GLN A 409 48.79 21.59 10.74
CA GLN A 409 49.62 20.62 11.47
C GLN A 409 49.88 19.37 10.61
N THR A 410 51.13 18.91 10.54
CA THR A 410 51.52 17.68 9.85
C THR A 410 52.34 16.78 10.77
N MET A 411 51.94 15.52 10.97
CA MET A 411 52.68 14.57 11.83
C MET A 411 52.84 13.17 11.24
N SER A 412 53.97 12.54 11.56
CA SER A 412 54.21 11.11 11.32
C SER A 412 54.85 10.41 12.55
N GLY A 413 54.39 9.20 12.87
CA GLY A 413 55.04 8.33 13.86
C GLY A 413 54.11 7.58 14.81
N VAL A 414 54.41 7.58 16.12
CA VAL A 414 53.74 6.73 17.11
C VAL A 414 53.34 7.51 18.36
N GLY A 415 52.10 7.39 18.81
CA GLY A 415 51.59 8.11 19.98
C GLY A 415 51.48 9.61 19.71
N LEU A 416 50.53 9.98 18.87
CA LEU A 416 50.35 11.33 18.36
C LEU A 416 49.04 11.94 18.91
N THR A 417 49.12 13.14 19.47
CA THR A 417 47.98 13.89 20.01
C THR A 417 47.94 15.28 19.37
N ALA A 418 46.78 15.74 18.91
CA ALA A 418 46.66 17.04 18.26
C ALA A 418 45.31 17.73 18.49
N SER A 419 45.33 19.06 18.52
CA SER A 419 44.14 19.90 18.66
C SER A 419 44.17 21.15 17.76
N GLY A 420 43.08 21.50 17.09
CA GLY A 420 42.98 22.76 16.32
C GLY A 420 42.39 22.64 14.92
N MET A 421 43.01 23.25 13.91
CA MET A 421 42.46 23.34 12.55
C MET A 421 43.47 22.92 11.47
N GLY A 422 43.02 22.16 10.47
CA GLY A 422 43.85 21.74 9.33
C GLY A 422 44.98 20.80 9.76
N MET A 423 44.65 19.55 10.08
CA MET A 423 45.63 18.56 10.57
C MET A 423 45.78 17.39 9.58
N ASN A 424 47.00 16.91 9.37
CA ASN A 424 47.32 15.76 8.52
C ASN A 424 48.26 14.80 9.27
N MET A 425 47.80 13.58 9.55
CA MET A 425 48.47 12.68 10.49
C MET A 425 48.64 11.25 9.94
N SER A 426 49.77 10.63 10.31
CA SER A 426 50.15 9.30 9.82
C SER A 426 50.84 8.45 10.88
N GLY A 427 50.51 7.16 10.95
CA GLY A 427 51.17 6.18 11.82
C GLY A 427 50.25 5.52 12.86
N VAL A 428 50.74 5.29 14.08
CA VAL A 428 50.12 4.37 15.05
C VAL A 428 49.74 5.08 16.36
N GLY A 429 48.49 4.96 16.79
CA GLY A 429 47.99 5.57 18.03
C GLY A 429 47.85 7.09 17.89
N GLN A 430 46.73 7.54 17.32
CA GLN A 430 46.48 8.93 16.97
C GLN A 430 45.22 9.45 17.70
N THR A 431 45.31 10.61 18.35
CA THR A 431 44.20 11.26 19.07
C THR A 431 44.06 12.70 18.57
N MET A 432 42.88 13.07 18.08
CA MET A 432 42.65 14.33 17.36
C MET A 432 41.32 15.01 17.75
N SER A 433 41.37 16.33 17.95
CA SER A 433 40.17 17.17 18.11
C SER A 433 40.24 18.46 17.29
N GLY A 434 39.26 18.75 16.43
CA GLY A 434 39.37 19.96 15.59
C GLY A 434 38.47 20.10 14.36
N VAL A 435 38.94 20.85 13.37
CA VAL A 435 38.26 21.09 12.08
C VAL A 435 39.21 20.82 10.92
N GLY A 436 38.76 20.04 9.93
CA GLY A 436 39.55 19.68 8.74
C GLY A 436 40.72 18.76 9.09
N LEU A 437 40.42 17.52 9.46
CA LEU A 437 41.41 16.55 9.94
C LEU A 437 41.55 15.39 8.95
N THR A 438 42.77 15.05 8.57
CA THR A 438 43.11 13.93 7.69
C THR A 438 44.02 12.96 8.43
N ALA A 439 43.69 11.67 8.44
CA ALA A 439 44.40 10.66 9.23
C ALA A 439 44.60 9.32 8.48
N SER A 440 45.74 8.68 8.74
CA SER A 440 46.12 7.42 8.10
C SER A 440 46.90 6.49 9.04
N GLY A 441 46.54 5.21 9.09
CA GLY A 441 47.26 4.18 9.86
C GLY A 441 46.41 3.41 10.87
N VAL A 442 46.95 3.13 12.06
CA VAL A 442 46.37 2.14 13.01
C VAL A 442 46.06 2.77 14.36
N GLY A 443 44.83 2.58 14.86
CA GLY A 443 44.38 3.07 16.17
C GLY A 443 44.20 4.58 16.16
N GLN A 444 43.06 5.06 15.63
CA GLN A 444 42.77 6.47 15.44
C GLN A 444 41.51 6.86 16.23
N THR A 445 41.61 7.88 17.08
CA THR A 445 40.48 8.48 17.82
C THR A 445 40.32 9.94 17.41
N MET A 446 39.16 10.30 16.86
CA MET A 446 38.91 11.60 16.23
C MET A 446 37.60 12.22 16.71
N SER A 447 37.62 13.55 16.88
CA SER A 447 36.44 14.36 17.19
C SER A 447 36.49 15.67 16.40
N GLY A 448 35.36 16.11 15.81
CA GLY A 448 35.36 17.39 15.10
C GLY A 448 34.44 17.54 13.90
N VAL A 449 34.83 18.44 12.99
CA VAL A 449 34.09 18.75 11.75
C VAL A 449 35.00 18.55 10.54
N GLY A 450 34.54 17.80 9.53
CA GLY A 450 35.32 17.49 8.33
C GLY A 450 36.50 16.57 8.64
N LEU A 451 36.22 15.29 8.96
CA LEU A 451 37.22 14.29 9.33
C LEU A 451 37.35 13.24 8.21
N THR A 452 38.55 13.02 7.70
CA THR A 452 38.86 12.03 6.67
C THR A 452 39.88 11.02 7.20
N ALA A 453 39.53 9.73 7.23
CA ALA A 453 40.32 8.70 7.90
C ALA A 453 40.52 7.43 7.05
N SER A 454 41.68 6.79 7.20
CA SER A 454 42.03 5.57 6.48
C SER A 454 42.86 4.60 7.32
N GLY A 455 42.54 3.30 7.30
CA GLY A 455 43.35 2.24 7.91
C GLY A 455 42.58 1.29 8.83
N MET A 456 43.08 1.08 10.05
CA MET A 456 42.53 0.05 10.96
C MET A 456 42.27 0.59 12.38
N GLY A 457 41.11 0.25 12.95
CA GLY A 457 40.73 0.63 14.31
C GLY A 457 40.49 2.13 14.44
N MET A 458 39.37 2.60 13.87
CA MET A 458 38.98 4.01 13.85
C MET A 458 37.76 4.25 14.75
N ASN A 459 37.85 5.25 15.63
CA ASN A 459 36.76 5.72 16.48
C ASN A 459 36.57 7.23 16.22
N MET A 460 35.43 7.65 15.66
CA MET A 460 35.25 9.02 15.16
C MET A 460 33.91 9.62 15.63
N SER A 461 33.89 10.92 15.89
CA SER A 461 32.69 11.63 16.34
C SER A 461 32.58 13.03 15.72
N GLY A 462 31.38 13.43 15.33
CA GLY A 462 31.07 14.81 14.91
C GLY A 462 30.36 14.93 13.56
N VAL A 463 30.78 15.87 12.72
CA VAL A 463 30.03 16.29 11.51
C VAL A 463 30.89 16.17 10.25
N GLY A 464 30.36 15.53 9.21
CA GLY A 464 31.09 15.32 7.95
C GLY A 464 32.27 14.38 8.14
N LEU A 465 31.99 13.09 8.39
CA LEU A 465 33.02 12.07 8.61
C LEU A 465 33.13 11.18 7.38
N THR A 466 34.34 10.96 6.87
CA THR A 466 34.65 10.05 5.76
C THR A 466 35.69 9.02 6.21
N ALA A 467 35.40 7.73 6.11
CA ALA A 467 36.28 6.67 6.62
C ALA A 467 36.44 5.47 5.65
N SER A 468 37.63 4.87 5.65
CA SER A 468 37.96 3.71 4.81
C SER A 468 38.85 2.69 5.51
N GLY A 469 38.46 1.42 5.51
CA GLY A 469 39.26 0.31 6.06
C GLY A 469 38.53 -0.60 7.05
N VAL A 470 39.21 -1.03 8.12
CA VAL A 470 38.77 -2.16 8.97
C VAL A 470 38.56 -1.75 10.43
N GLY A 471 37.41 -2.10 11.00
CA GLY A 471 37.08 -1.84 12.40
C GLY A 471 36.81 -0.36 12.65
N GLN A 472 35.59 0.09 12.34
CA GLN A 472 35.20 1.50 12.35
C GLN A 472 34.02 1.71 13.31
N THR A 473 34.13 2.65 14.23
CA THR A 473 33.03 3.11 15.10
C THR A 473 32.85 4.60 14.89
N MET A 474 31.64 5.04 14.51
CA MET A 474 31.38 6.42 14.11
C MET A 474 30.05 6.95 14.66
N SER A 475 30.03 8.22 15.09
CA SER A 475 28.84 8.88 15.60
C SER A 475 28.69 10.33 15.12
N GLY A 476 27.46 10.74 14.78
CA GLY A 476 27.12 12.13 14.48
C GLY A 476 26.34 12.33 13.17
N VAL A 477 26.74 13.31 12.35
CA VAL A 477 25.93 13.79 11.20
C VAL A 477 26.74 13.80 9.91
N GLY A 478 26.20 13.20 8.84
CA GLY A 478 26.85 13.11 7.53
C GLY A 478 28.06 12.17 7.58
N LEU A 479 27.80 10.87 7.74
CA LEU A 479 28.83 9.85 7.91
C LEU A 479 28.92 8.98 6.64
N THR A 480 30.09 8.94 6.01
CA THR A 480 30.37 8.13 4.80
C THR A 480 31.48 7.13 5.08
N ALA A 481 31.24 5.85 4.85
CA ALA A 481 32.15 4.77 5.27
C ALA A 481 32.30 3.66 4.23
N SER A 482 33.49 3.05 4.17
CA SER A 482 33.75 1.88 3.33
C SER A 482 34.70 0.87 3.98
N GLY A 483 34.43 -0.43 3.81
CA GLY A 483 35.32 -1.52 4.23
C GLY A 483 34.67 -2.63 5.05
N MET A 484 35.26 -2.98 6.20
CA MET A 484 34.86 -4.17 6.98
C MET A 484 34.68 -3.86 8.47
N GLY A 485 33.59 -4.35 9.07
CA GLY A 485 33.33 -4.22 10.50
C GLY A 485 33.07 -2.77 10.90
N MET A 486 31.91 -2.24 10.52
CA MET A 486 31.54 -0.83 10.69
C MET A 486 30.32 -0.71 11.60
N ASN A 487 30.39 0.19 12.60
CA ASN A 487 29.32 0.46 13.56
C ASN A 487 29.05 1.97 13.57
N MET A 488 27.87 2.39 13.10
CA MET A 488 27.56 3.80 12.82
C MET A 488 26.27 4.26 13.50
N SER A 489 26.25 5.51 13.97
CA SER A 489 25.12 6.08 14.70
C SER A 489 24.89 7.55 14.36
N GLY A 490 23.61 7.94 14.16
CA GLY A 490 23.21 9.34 14.01
C GLY A 490 22.36 9.63 12.76
N VAL A 491 22.74 10.64 11.98
CA VAL A 491 21.90 11.18 10.90
C VAL A 491 22.66 11.29 9.57
N GLY A 492 22.09 10.77 8.48
CA GLY A 492 22.72 10.79 7.16
C GLY A 492 23.92 9.85 7.11
N LEU A 493 23.65 8.54 7.10
CA LEU A 493 24.64 7.47 7.15
C LEU A 493 24.73 6.76 5.80
N THR A 494 25.92 6.68 5.22
CA THR A 494 26.21 5.98 3.95
C THR A 494 27.36 5.00 4.15
N ALA A 495 27.15 3.70 3.89
CA ALA A 495 28.15 2.67 4.22
C ALA A 495 28.22 1.51 3.19
N SER A 496 29.42 1.18 2.71
CA SER A 496 29.62 0.08 1.73
C SER A 496 30.65 -0.96 2.17
N GLY A 497 30.31 -2.25 2.09
CA GLY A 497 31.23 -3.36 2.40
C GLY A 497 30.61 -4.48 3.23
N MET A 498 31.32 -4.97 4.25
CA MET A 498 30.94 -6.18 5.00
C MET A 498 30.82 -5.95 6.51
N ALA A 499 29.85 -6.62 7.13
CA ALA A 499 29.55 -6.53 8.57
C ALA A 499 29.31 -5.07 9.01
N ILE A 500 28.19 -4.50 8.55
CA ILE A 500 27.81 -3.11 8.81
C ILE A 500 26.61 -3.09 9.77
N ASN A 501 26.74 -2.37 10.88
CA ASN A 501 25.66 -2.12 11.84
C ASN A 501 25.38 -0.61 11.90
N MET A 502 24.13 -0.19 11.65
CA MET A 502 23.75 1.22 11.63
C MET A 502 22.49 1.53 12.47
N SER A 503 22.45 2.75 13.02
CA SER A 503 21.38 3.21 13.90
C SER A 503 21.08 4.71 13.71
N GLY A 504 19.80 5.07 13.60
CA GLY A 504 19.36 6.46 13.50
C GLY A 504 18.55 6.78 12.24
N VAL A 505 18.81 7.92 11.59
CA VAL A 505 17.93 8.51 10.57
C VAL A 505 18.64 8.70 9.23
N GLY A 506 18.03 8.26 8.13
CA GLY A 506 18.55 8.42 6.77
C GLY A 506 19.77 7.55 6.53
N GLN A 507 19.55 6.27 6.24
CA GLN A 507 20.57 5.22 6.16
C GLN A 507 20.61 4.62 4.76
N THR A 508 21.79 4.58 4.14
CA THR A 508 22.04 3.96 2.83
C THR A 508 23.20 2.97 2.94
N MET A 509 23.01 1.71 2.57
CA MET A 509 24.09 0.71 2.70
C MET A 509 24.08 -0.42 1.67
N SER A 510 25.28 -0.89 1.33
CA SER A 510 25.48 -1.94 0.34
C SER A 510 26.52 -2.99 0.77
N GLY A 511 26.27 -4.26 0.45
CA GLY A 511 27.23 -5.36 0.60
C GLY A 511 26.70 -6.60 1.34
N VAL A 512 27.39 -7.06 2.39
CA VAL A 512 27.13 -8.38 3.01
C VAL A 512 27.10 -8.32 4.54
N GLY A 513 26.04 -8.89 5.13
CA GLY A 513 25.84 -8.88 6.59
C GLY A 513 25.53 -7.47 7.09
N LEU A 514 24.34 -6.98 6.76
CA LEU A 514 23.92 -5.60 7.02
C LEU A 514 22.81 -5.60 8.09
N THR A 515 23.01 -4.83 9.16
CA THR A 515 22.03 -4.60 10.22
C THR A 515 21.72 -3.11 10.32
N ALA A 516 20.44 -2.74 10.27
CA ALA A 516 20.02 -1.34 10.39
C ALA A 516 18.82 -1.16 11.34
N SER A 517 18.73 0.02 11.96
CA SER A 517 17.68 0.34 12.94
C SER A 517 17.32 1.83 12.94
N GLY A 518 16.03 2.16 12.90
CA GLY A 518 15.56 3.55 12.91
C GLY A 518 14.73 3.94 11.68
N LEU A 519 14.90 5.14 11.16
CA LEU A 519 13.97 5.77 10.21
C LEU A 519 14.62 6.10 8.85
N GLY A 520 13.98 5.71 7.75
CA GLY A 520 14.43 5.97 6.38
C GLY A 520 15.68 5.17 6.02
N GLN A 521 15.50 3.93 5.59
CA GLN A 521 16.59 2.96 5.36
C GLN A 521 16.54 2.41 3.93
N THR A 522 17.67 2.42 3.23
CA THR A 522 17.85 1.87 1.88
C THR A 522 19.01 0.87 1.90
N MET A 523 18.75 -0.41 1.65
CA MET A 523 19.75 -1.47 1.74
C MET A 523 19.78 -2.37 0.50
N SER A 524 20.98 -2.72 0.02
CA SER A 524 21.17 -3.64 -1.10
C SER A 524 22.26 -4.68 -0.83
N GLY A 525 21.97 -5.98 -0.87
CA GLY A 525 23.01 -6.98 -0.59
C GLY A 525 22.56 -8.39 -0.21
N VAL A 526 23.39 -9.05 0.62
CA VAL A 526 23.16 -10.43 1.09
C VAL A 526 23.16 -10.47 2.62
N GLY A 527 22.12 -11.06 3.22
CA GLY A 527 21.92 -11.12 4.66
C GLY A 527 21.63 -9.74 5.24
N LEU A 528 20.42 -9.24 4.97
CA LEU A 528 19.97 -7.91 5.41
C LEU A 528 18.96 -8.07 6.56
N THR A 529 19.19 -7.38 7.68
CA THR A 529 18.30 -7.37 8.85
C THR A 529 17.98 -5.94 9.25
N ALA A 530 16.70 -5.58 9.44
CA ALA A 530 16.37 -4.26 9.99
C ALA A 530 15.06 -4.14 10.76
N SER A 531 14.96 -3.03 11.49
CA SER A 531 13.79 -2.61 12.26
C SER A 531 13.52 -1.11 12.15
N GLY A 532 12.24 -0.72 12.13
CA GLY A 532 11.81 0.68 12.17
C GLY A 532 10.90 1.08 11.01
N VAL A 533 11.02 2.32 10.53
CA VAL A 533 10.01 2.95 9.65
C VAL A 533 10.63 3.40 8.33
N GLY A 534 9.98 3.08 7.21
CA GLY A 534 10.41 3.47 5.86
C GLY A 534 11.66 2.68 5.43
N GLN A 535 11.48 1.41 5.06
CA GLN A 535 12.57 0.49 4.73
C GLN A 535 12.46 0.03 3.26
N THR A 536 13.50 0.26 2.46
CA THR A 536 13.62 -0.24 1.08
C THR A 536 14.78 -1.21 0.99
N MET A 537 14.52 -2.46 0.57
CA MET A 537 15.54 -3.52 0.53
C MET A 537 15.58 -4.27 -0.81
N SER A 538 16.79 -4.62 -1.23
CA SER A 538 17.03 -5.49 -2.39
C SER A 538 18.10 -6.55 -2.14
N GLY A 539 17.85 -7.79 -2.60
CA GLY A 539 18.88 -8.84 -2.67
C GLY A 539 18.46 -10.20 -2.12
N VAL A 540 19.26 -10.80 -1.24
CA VAL A 540 19.12 -12.20 -0.81
C VAL A 540 19.17 -12.33 0.71
N GLY A 541 18.17 -13.00 1.30
CA GLY A 541 18.06 -13.20 2.74
C GLY A 541 17.70 -11.90 3.45
N LEU A 542 16.46 -11.44 3.26
CA LEU A 542 15.91 -10.22 3.85
C LEU A 542 15.07 -10.55 5.08
N THR A 543 15.35 -9.93 6.22
CA THR A 543 14.56 -10.05 7.46
C THR A 543 14.23 -8.66 8.01
N ALA A 544 12.95 -8.35 8.22
CA ALA A 544 12.58 -7.03 8.72
C ALA A 544 11.31 -6.95 9.55
N SER A 545 11.19 -5.85 10.29
CA SER A 545 10.06 -5.53 11.15
C SER A 545 9.76 -4.03 11.16
N GLY A 546 8.47 -3.66 11.19
CA GLY A 546 8.04 -2.28 11.40
C GLY A 546 7.01 -1.77 10.40
N MET A 547 7.17 -0.54 9.91
CA MET A 547 6.14 0.15 9.12
C MET A 547 6.68 0.70 7.80
N GLY A 548 5.91 0.55 6.72
CA GLY A 548 6.28 1.05 5.38
C GLY A 548 7.53 0.35 4.84
N MET A 549 7.40 -0.93 4.48
CA MET A 549 8.51 -1.73 3.96
C MET A 549 8.29 -2.06 2.48
N ASN A 550 9.34 -1.94 1.67
CA ASN A 550 9.36 -2.26 0.24
C ASN A 550 10.54 -3.19 -0.07
N MET A 551 10.29 -4.39 -0.58
CA MET A 551 11.30 -5.45 -0.71
C MET A 551 11.35 -6.12 -2.09
N SER A 552 12.56 -6.52 -2.48
CA SER A 552 12.83 -7.19 -3.75
C SER A 552 13.91 -8.28 -3.62
N GLY A 553 13.66 -9.45 -4.21
CA GLY A 553 14.65 -10.54 -4.34
C GLY A 553 14.24 -11.88 -3.71
N LEU A 554 15.21 -12.58 -3.10
CA LEU A 554 15.10 -14.00 -2.72
C LEU A 554 15.16 -14.21 -1.21
N GLY A 555 14.17 -14.93 -0.65
CA GLY A 555 14.13 -15.32 0.76
C GLY A 555 13.86 -14.13 1.67
N GLN A 556 12.59 -13.79 1.85
CA GLN A 556 12.14 -12.58 2.54
C GLN A 556 11.22 -12.92 3.72
N THR A 557 11.50 -12.36 4.89
CA THR A 557 10.68 -12.51 6.10
C THR A 557 10.36 -11.13 6.67
N MET A 558 9.09 -10.76 6.72
CA MET A 558 8.65 -9.42 7.14
C MET A 558 7.49 -9.45 8.13
N SER A 559 7.47 -8.54 9.10
CA SER A 559 6.32 -8.33 10.00
C SER A 559 5.98 -6.85 10.22
N GLY A 560 4.69 -6.52 10.22
CA GLY A 560 4.20 -5.18 10.57
C GLY A 560 3.15 -4.60 9.64
N VAL A 561 3.28 -3.31 9.28
CA VAL A 561 2.19 -2.54 8.62
C VAL A 561 2.66 -1.87 7.32
N GLY A 562 1.88 -2.03 6.25
CA GLY A 562 2.18 -1.45 4.94
C GLY A 562 3.39 -2.12 4.30
N LEU A 563 3.25 -3.40 3.93
CA LEU A 563 4.33 -4.24 3.45
C LEU A 563 4.16 -4.49 1.95
N THR A 564 5.16 -4.11 1.14
CA THR A 564 5.23 -4.34 -0.30
C THR A 564 6.42 -5.25 -0.62
N ALA A 565 6.20 -6.34 -1.37
CA ALA A 565 7.27 -7.30 -1.65
C ALA A 565 7.21 -7.94 -3.06
N SER A 566 8.39 -8.29 -3.58
CA SER A 566 8.53 -8.84 -4.93
C SER A 566 9.65 -9.89 -5.02
N GLY A 567 9.40 -11.01 -5.69
CA GLY A 567 10.39 -12.06 -5.91
C GLY A 567 9.99 -13.43 -5.34
N VAL A 568 10.95 -14.17 -4.75
CA VAL A 568 10.81 -15.61 -4.49
C VAL A 568 11.01 -15.95 -3.03
N GLY A 569 10.12 -16.79 -2.47
CA GLY A 569 10.21 -17.27 -1.08
C GLY A 569 9.92 -16.17 -0.08
N GLN A 570 8.65 -15.78 0.04
CA GLN A 570 8.21 -14.64 0.85
C GLN A 570 7.33 -15.11 2.01
N THR A 571 7.66 -14.70 3.25
CA THR A 571 6.83 -14.93 4.44
C THR A 571 6.48 -13.58 5.06
N MET A 572 5.19 -13.28 5.21
CA MET A 572 4.72 -11.99 5.74
C MET A 572 3.63 -12.13 6.80
N SER A 573 3.66 -11.25 7.80
CA SER A 573 2.60 -11.11 8.79
C SER A 573 2.24 -9.64 9.08
N GLY A 574 0.95 -9.35 9.23
CA GLY A 574 0.46 -8.05 9.73
C GLY A 574 -0.67 -7.43 8.92
N VAL A 575 -0.55 -6.16 8.57
CA VAL A 575 -1.66 -5.34 8.03
C VAL A 575 -1.24 -4.60 6.75
N GLY A 576 -2.05 -4.70 5.69
CA GLY A 576 -1.77 -4.04 4.41
C GLY A 576 -0.59 -4.70 3.69
N LEU A 577 -0.78 -5.96 3.27
CA LEU A 577 0.23 -6.77 2.58
C LEU A 577 -0.02 -6.72 1.07
N THR A 578 0.98 -6.35 0.27
CA THR A 578 0.91 -6.37 -1.20
C THR A 578 2.15 -7.06 -1.76
N ALA A 579 2.00 -8.17 -2.50
CA ALA A 579 3.19 -8.83 -3.04
C ALA A 579 2.99 -9.64 -4.34
N SER A 580 4.12 -9.87 -5.01
CA SER A 580 4.19 -10.54 -6.31
C SER A 580 5.33 -11.56 -6.38
N GLY A 581 5.10 -12.69 -7.07
CA GLY A 581 6.15 -13.65 -7.42
C GLY A 581 5.84 -15.11 -7.07
N MET A 582 6.79 -15.83 -6.47
CA MET A 582 6.69 -17.30 -6.31
C MET A 582 6.95 -17.76 -4.88
N GLY A 583 6.11 -18.67 -4.38
CA GLY A 583 6.23 -19.25 -3.04
C GLY A 583 6.01 -18.20 -1.96
N MET A 584 4.76 -17.77 -1.79
CA MET A 584 4.38 -16.74 -0.82
C MET A 584 3.50 -17.31 0.28
N ASN A 585 3.77 -16.94 1.54
CA ASN A 585 3.01 -17.33 2.72
C ASN A 585 2.64 -16.08 3.54
N MET A 586 1.35 -15.78 3.69
CA MET A 586 0.87 -14.52 4.26
C MET A 586 -0.17 -14.71 5.37
N SER A 587 -0.16 -13.79 6.33
CA SER A 587 -1.05 -13.82 7.50
C SER A 587 -1.48 -12.41 7.94
N GLY A 588 -2.78 -12.24 8.24
CA GLY A 588 -3.32 -11.01 8.81
C GLY A 588 -4.40 -10.30 7.96
N LEU A 589 -4.33 -8.98 7.88
CA LEU A 589 -5.42 -8.11 7.41
C LEU A 589 -5.07 -7.38 6.11
N GLY A 590 -5.95 -7.43 5.10
CA GLY A 590 -5.81 -6.67 3.85
C GLY A 590 -4.63 -7.14 3.02
N GLN A 591 -4.80 -8.22 2.25
CA GLN A 591 -3.75 -8.91 1.52
C GLN A 591 -4.02 -8.91 0.02
N THR A 592 -3.07 -8.48 -0.80
CA THR A 592 -3.16 -8.44 -2.27
C THR A 592 -1.97 -9.17 -2.89
N MET A 593 -2.23 -10.18 -3.73
CA MET A 593 -1.19 -11.13 -4.16
C MET A 593 -1.31 -11.54 -5.63
N SER A 594 -0.16 -11.69 -6.30
CA SER A 594 -0.09 -12.22 -7.67
C SER A 594 1.08 -13.20 -7.89
N GLY A 595 0.81 -14.37 -8.46
CA GLY A 595 1.85 -15.30 -8.91
C GLY A 595 1.59 -16.78 -8.66
N VAL A 596 2.60 -17.52 -8.18
CA VAL A 596 2.60 -19.00 -8.17
C VAL A 596 2.91 -19.56 -6.78
N GLY A 597 2.08 -20.48 -6.29
CA GLY A 597 2.24 -21.14 -4.99
C GLY A 597 1.97 -20.15 -3.85
N LEU A 598 0.72 -19.71 -3.72
CA LEU A 598 0.30 -18.69 -2.77
C LEU A 598 -0.46 -19.33 -1.61
N THR A 599 -0.01 -19.10 -0.39
CA THR A 599 -0.67 -19.52 0.86
C THR A 599 -1.04 -18.30 1.68
N ALA A 600 -2.30 -18.19 2.12
CA ALA A 600 -2.78 -17.00 2.83
C ALA A 600 -3.79 -17.30 3.95
N SER A 601 -3.81 -16.45 4.97
CA SER A 601 -4.68 -16.62 6.13
C SER A 601 -5.11 -15.28 6.74
N GLY A 602 -6.39 -15.14 7.09
CA GLY A 602 -6.92 -13.92 7.72
C GLY A 602 -8.05 -13.25 6.94
N VAL A 603 -8.09 -11.91 6.92
CA VAL A 603 -9.29 -11.16 6.52
C VAL A 603 -8.99 -10.16 5.39
N GLY A 604 -9.84 -10.15 4.37
CA GLY A 604 -9.72 -9.26 3.20
C GLY A 604 -8.57 -9.68 2.30
N GLN A 605 -8.76 -10.73 1.51
CA GLN A 605 -7.70 -11.34 0.69
C GLN A 605 -8.06 -11.29 -0.80
N THR A 606 -7.17 -10.73 -1.63
CA THR A 606 -7.28 -10.72 -3.09
C THR A 606 -6.09 -11.46 -3.70
N MET A 607 -6.33 -12.52 -4.46
CA MET A 607 -5.29 -13.37 -5.04
C MET A 607 -5.50 -13.62 -6.54
N SER A 608 -4.38 -13.70 -7.26
CA SER A 608 -4.34 -14.04 -8.68
C SER A 608 -3.19 -15.00 -9.00
N GLY A 609 -3.45 -16.01 -9.85
CA GLY A 609 -2.40 -16.85 -10.44
C GLY A 609 -2.63 -18.36 -10.30
N VAL A 610 -1.62 -19.10 -9.84
CA VAL A 610 -1.59 -20.57 -9.92
C VAL A 610 -1.23 -21.21 -8.57
N GLY A 611 -2.02 -22.17 -8.11
CA GLY A 611 -1.79 -22.87 -6.84
C GLY A 611 -2.09 -21.95 -5.65
N LEU A 612 -3.36 -21.58 -5.50
CA LEU A 612 -3.85 -20.71 -4.43
C LEU A 612 -4.41 -21.56 -3.28
N THR A 613 -3.97 -21.33 -2.05
CA THR A 613 -4.50 -21.98 -0.84
C THR A 613 -4.77 -20.92 0.22
N ALA A 614 -6.01 -20.77 0.68
CA ALA A 614 -6.31 -19.72 1.65
C ALA A 614 -7.46 -20.01 2.62
N SER A 615 -7.44 -19.35 3.78
CA SER A 615 -8.48 -19.45 4.79
C SER A 615 -8.83 -18.11 5.46
N GLY A 616 -10.11 -17.95 5.84
CA GLY A 616 -10.56 -16.81 6.65
C GLY A 616 -11.84 -16.14 6.15
N MET A 617 -11.83 -14.81 5.98
CA MET A 617 -13.04 -14.03 5.66
C MET A 617 -12.80 -12.99 4.56
N GLY A 618 -13.77 -12.84 3.65
CA GLY A 618 -13.73 -11.86 2.56
C GLY A 618 -12.58 -12.16 1.59
N MET A 619 -12.72 -13.21 0.78
CA MET A 619 -11.68 -13.63 -0.17
C MET A 619 -12.15 -13.47 -1.63
N ASN A 620 -11.26 -13.00 -2.49
CA ASN A 620 -11.46 -12.85 -3.93
C ASN A 620 -10.29 -13.49 -4.68
N MET A 621 -10.56 -14.52 -5.49
CA MET A 621 -9.53 -15.35 -6.11
C MET A 621 -9.73 -15.54 -7.62
N SER A 622 -8.62 -15.58 -8.35
CA SER A 622 -8.60 -15.75 -9.81
C SER A 622 -7.45 -16.64 -10.27
N GLY A 623 -7.74 -17.55 -11.22
CA GLY A 623 -6.73 -18.39 -11.88
C GLY A 623 -6.92 -19.90 -11.69
N LEU A 624 -5.83 -20.66 -11.49
CA LEU A 624 -5.82 -22.12 -11.63
C LEU A 624 -5.36 -22.86 -10.38
N GLY A 625 -6.14 -23.86 -9.93
CA GLY A 625 -5.84 -24.67 -8.76
C GLY A 625 -6.03 -23.88 -7.47
N GLN A 626 -7.26 -23.80 -6.98
CA GLN A 626 -7.65 -22.94 -5.85
C GLN A 626 -8.28 -23.78 -4.73
N THR A 627 -7.79 -23.64 -3.49
CA THR A 627 -8.33 -24.33 -2.30
C THR A 627 -8.66 -23.31 -1.22
N MET A 628 -9.91 -23.28 -0.75
CA MET A 628 -10.42 -22.18 0.08
C MET A 628 -11.32 -22.67 1.22
N SER A 629 -11.19 -22.07 2.41
CA SER A 629 -12.12 -22.28 3.52
C SER A 629 -12.48 -20.97 4.24
N GLY A 630 -13.77 -20.65 4.41
CA GLY A 630 -14.11 -19.37 5.05
C GLY A 630 -15.53 -18.84 4.91
N VAL A 631 -15.66 -17.50 5.00
CA VAL A 631 -16.92 -16.76 4.89
C VAL A 631 -16.77 -15.62 3.86
N GLY A 632 -17.72 -15.50 2.94
CA GLY A 632 -17.73 -14.48 1.88
C GLY A 632 -16.60 -14.73 0.88
N LEU A 633 -16.70 -15.81 0.10
CA LEU A 633 -15.68 -16.20 -0.87
C LEU A 633 -16.19 -15.92 -2.30
N THR A 634 -15.33 -15.31 -3.10
CA THR A 634 -15.55 -15.00 -4.52
C THR A 634 -14.42 -15.59 -5.35
N ALA A 635 -14.73 -16.34 -6.42
CA ALA A 635 -13.73 -17.11 -7.16
C ALA A 635 -14.00 -17.21 -8.66
N SER A 636 -12.91 -17.30 -9.44
CA SER A 636 -12.96 -17.42 -10.90
C SER A 636 -11.81 -18.25 -11.46
N GLY A 637 -12.09 -19.15 -12.41
CA GLY A 637 -11.08 -19.93 -13.14
C GLY A 637 -11.25 -21.44 -13.05
N VAL A 638 -10.15 -22.19 -12.93
CA VAL A 638 -10.12 -23.65 -13.18
C VAL A 638 -9.63 -24.43 -11.97
N GLY A 639 -10.34 -25.50 -11.59
CA GLY A 639 -9.95 -26.40 -10.50
C GLY A 639 -10.09 -25.74 -9.13
N GLN A 640 -11.33 -25.56 -8.67
CA GLN A 640 -11.66 -24.84 -7.44
C GLN A 640 -12.25 -25.78 -6.39
N THR A 641 -11.69 -25.80 -5.19
CA THR A 641 -12.21 -26.54 -4.02
C THR A 641 -12.52 -25.55 -2.91
N MET A 642 -13.78 -25.48 -2.48
CA MET A 642 -14.25 -24.49 -1.51
C MET A 642 -15.13 -25.10 -0.41
N SER A 643 -14.96 -24.61 0.82
CA SER A 643 -15.87 -24.84 1.94
C SER A 643 -16.21 -23.53 2.65
N GLY A 644 -17.48 -23.30 3.01
CA GLY A 644 -17.81 -22.06 3.72
C GLY A 644 -19.25 -21.58 3.71
N VAL A 645 -19.40 -20.27 3.94
CA VAL A 645 -20.68 -19.55 3.95
C VAL A 645 -20.60 -18.37 2.99
N GLY A 646 -21.55 -18.25 2.07
CA GLY A 646 -21.55 -17.23 1.02
C GLY A 646 -20.44 -17.48 0.01
N LEU A 647 -20.60 -18.51 -0.83
CA LEU A 647 -19.65 -18.88 -1.88
C LEU A 647 -20.20 -18.44 -3.25
N THR A 648 -19.46 -17.62 -3.98
CA THR A 648 -19.78 -17.22 -5.36
C THR A 648 -18.63 -17.59 -6.29
N ALA A 649 -18.87 -18.44 -7.30
CA ALA A 649 -17.78 -18.98 -8.13
C ALA A 649 -18.13 -19.18 -9.60
N SER A 650 -17.12 -19.07 -10.47
CA SER A 650 -17.28 -19.17 -11.93
C SER A 650 -16.13 -19.90 -12.62
N GLY A 651 -16.39 -20.60 -13.73
CA GLY A 651 -15.37 -21.30 -14.53
C GLY A 651 -15.55 -22.82 -14.63
N MET A 652 -14.50 -23.61 -14.39
CA MET A 652 -14.47 -25.05 -14.69
C MET A 652 -13.91 -25.91 -13.55
N GLY A 653 -14.54 -27.06 -13.29
CA GLY A 653 -14.09 -28.04 -12.30
C GLY A 653 -14.16 -27.49 -10.87
N MET A 654 -15.37 -27.35 -10.34
CA MET A 654 -15.61 -26.86 -8.98
C MET A 654 -16.11 -27.97 -8.05
N ASN A 655 -15.57 -28.02 -6.84
CA ASN A 655 -16.01 -28.88 -5.75
C ASN A 655 -16.32 -28.02 -4.52
N MET A 656 -17.57 -28.01 -4.06
CA MET A 656 -18.08 -27.02 -3.11
C MET A 656 -18.89 -27.63 -1.97
N SER A 657 -18.79 -27.03 -0.80
CA SER A 657 -19.55 -27.41 0.39
C SER A 657 -19.94 -26.19 1.24
N GLY A 658 -21.18 -26.18 1.74
CA GLY A 658 -21.61 -25.24 2.78
C GLY A 658 -22.93 -24.52 2.51
N LEU A 659 -22.98 -23.22 2.82
CA LEU A 659 -24.22 -22.44 2.87
C LEU A 659 -24.18 -21.27 1.88
N GLY A 660 -25.26 -21.07 1.11
CA GLY A 660 -25.36 -19.94 0.18
C GLY A 660 -24.36 -20.03 -0.97
N LEU A 661 -24.58 -20.99 -1.87
CA LEU A 661 -23.70 -21.26 -3.02
C LEU A 661 -24.30 -20.65 -4.30
N THR A 662 -23.55 -19.83 -5.04
CA THR A 662 -23.99 -19.23 -6.31
C THR A 662 -22.95 -19.43 -7.40
N THR A 663 -23.22 -20.24 -8.43
CA THR A 663 -22.20 -20.53 -9.46
C THR A 663 -22.67 -20.64 -10.91
N SER A 664 -21.71 -20.42 -11.82
CA SER A 664 -21.83 -20.61 -13.26
C SER A 664 -20.60 -21.32 -13.85
N GLY A 665 -20.77 -22.49 -14.48
CA GLY A 665 -19.61 -23.23 -14.99
C GLY A 665 -19.83 -24.61 -15.58
N VAL A 666 -18.73 -25.33 -15.73
CA VAL A 666 -18.68 -26.70 -16.29
C VAL A 666 -18.01 -27.64 -15.29
N GLY A 667 -18.64 -28.78 -14.98
CA GLY A 667 -18.16 -29.73 -13.99
C GLY A 667 -18.32 -29.18 -12.58
N LEU A 668 -19.56 -29.16 -12.09
CA LEU A 668 -19.94 -28.63 -10.79
C LEU A 668 -20.31 -29.77 -9.83
N THR A 669 -19.57 -29.91 -8.74
CA THR A 669 -19.95 -30.76 -7.59
C THR A 669 -20.24 -29.84 -6.39
N ALA A 670 -21.43 -29.92 -5.80
CA ALA A 670 -21.82 -29.04 -4.69
C ALA A 670 -22.66 -29.75 -3.62
N SER A 671 -22.51 -29.32 -2.37
CA SER A 671 -23.22 -29.89 -1.22
C SER A 671 -23.59 -28.84 -0.16
N GLY A 672 -24.73 -29.02 0.53
CA GLY A 672 -25.15 -28.16 1.65
C GLY A 672 -26.52 -27.51 1.47
N MET A 673 -26.66 -26.20 1.73
CA MET A 673 -27.97 -25.53 1.75
C MET A 673 -27.99 -24.17 1.03
N GLY A 674 -29.07 -23.91 0.30
CA GLY A 674 -29.29 -22.67 -0.45
C GLY A 674 -28.31 -22.53 -1.61
N MET A 675 -28.53 -23.27 -2.71
CA MET A 675 -27.67 -23.20 -3.90
C MET A 675 -28.43 -22.66 -5.12
N ASN A 676 -27.76 -21.83 -5.91
CA ASN A 676 -28.21 -21.29 -7.19
C ASN A 676 -27.14 -21.55 -8.26
N MET A 677 -27.41 -22.46 -9.19
CA MET A 677 -26.37 -23.15 -9.97
C MET A 677 -26.68 -23.12 -11.47
N SER A 678 -25.66 -22.95 -12.31
CA SER A 678 -25.86 -22.83 -13.77
C SER A 678 -24.72 -23.43 -14.60
N GLY A 679 -25.07 -24.02 -15.75
CA GLY A 679 -24.12 -24.56 -16.72
C GLY A 679 -24.18 -26.08 -16.90
N LEU A 680 -23.02 -26.73 -17.09
CA LEU A 680 -22.95 -28.09 -17.65
C LEU A 680 -22.34 -29.11 -16.68
N GLY A 681 -22.95 -30.29 -16.56
CA GLY A 681 -22.41 -31.40 -15.76
C GLY A 681 -22.42 -31.11 -14.27
N GLN A 682 -23.58 -31.17 -13.64
CA GLN A 682 -23.80 -30.75 -12.26
C GLN A 682 -24.17 -31.95 -11.38
N THR A 683 -23.52 -32.12 -10.22
CA THR A 683 -23.85 -33.12 -9.19
C THR A 683 -24.05 -32.41 -7.86
N MET A 684 -25.27 -32.46 -7.30
CA MET A 684 -25.66 -31.59 -6.19
C MET A 684 -26.48 -32.32 -5.12
N SER A 685 -26.15 -32.13 -3.84
CA SER A 685 -26.88 -32.72 -2.71
C SER A 685 -27.19 -31.70 -1.61
N GLY A 686 -28.46 -31.48 -1.28
CA GLY A 686 -28.79 -30.42 -0.32
C GLY A 686 -30.24 -30.03 -0.10
N VAL A 687 -30.42 -28.85 0.51
CA VAL A 687 -31.73 -28.24 0.82
C VAL A 687 -31.82 -26.86 0.15
N GLY A 688 -32.90 -26.61 -0.60
CA GLY A 688 -33.09 -25.36 -1.33
C GLY A 688 -32.14 -25.27 -2.53
N LEU A 689 -32.42 -26.07 -3.56
CA LEU A 689 -31.62 -26.21 -4.78
C LEU A 689 -32.33 -25.55 -5.97
N THR A 690 -31.73 -24.51 -6.54
CA THR A 690 -32.13 -23.92 -7.82
C THR A 690 -31.03 -24.18 -8.84
N ALA A 691 -31.36 -24.81 -9.99
CA ALA A 691 -30.34 -25.14 -10.99
C ALA A 691 -30.81 -25.07 -12.45
N SER A 692 -29.90 -24.72 -13.36
CA SER A 692 -30.19 -24.55 -14.79
C SER A 692 -29.07 -25.05 -15.70
N GLY A 693 -29.40 -25.53 -16.91
CA GLY A 693 -28.43 -25.99 -17.91
C GLY A 693 -28.61 -27.45 -18.36
N MET A 694 -27.52 -28.23 -18.46
CA MET A 694 -27.57 -29.59 -19.01
C MET A 694 -26.76 -30.62 -18.20
N GLY A 695 -27.30 -31.84 -18.08
CA GLY A 695 -26.67 -32.96 -17.37
C GLY A 695 -26.60 -32.71 -15.86
N MET A 696 -27.73 -32.75 -15.17
CA MET A 696 -27.81 -32.55 -13.72
C MET A 696 -28.17 -33.87 -13.01
N ASN A 697 -27.45 -34.17 -11.93
CA ASN A 697 -27.74 -35.25 -10.99
C ASN A 697 -27.93 -34.66 -9.58
N MET A 698 -29.10 -34.87 -8.97
CA MET A 698 -29.53 -34.11 -7.78
C MET A 698 -30.19 -34.97 -6.70
N SER A 699 -29.93 -34.63 -5.44
CA SER A 699 -30.62 -35.22 -4.29
C SER A 699 -30.97 -34.20 -3.21
N GLY A 700 -32.14 -34.35 -2.59
CA GLY A 700 -32.49 -33.65 -1.35
C GLY A 700 -33.86 -32.98 -1.34
N LEU A 701 -33.95 -31.76 -0.80
CA LEU A 701 -35.21 -31.10 -0.45
C LEU A 701 -35.37 -29.76 -1.15
N GLY A 702 -36.52 -29.52 -1.79
CA GLY A 702 -36.82 -28.26 -2.47
C GLY A 702 -35.97 -28.04 -3.71
N LEU A 703 -36.20 -28.86 -4.75
CA LEU A 703 -35.46 -28.83 -6.01
C LEU A 703 -36.24 -28.06 -7.08
N THR A 704 -35.69 -26.99 -7.65
CA THR A 704 -36.31 -26.20 -8.74
C THR A 704 -35.36 -26.09 -9.93
N THR A 705 -35.70 -26.67 -11.08
CA THR A 705 -34.77 -26.67 -12.24
C THR A 705 -35.39 -26.48 -13.62
N SER A 706 -34.51 -26.08 -14.56
CA SER A 706 -34.79 -25.95 -15.99
C SER A 706 -33.60 -26.48 -16.82
N GLY A 707 -33.82 -27.49 -17.67
CA GLY A 707 -32.69 -28.06 -18.41
C GLY A 707 -32.95 -29.27 -19.28
N VAL A 708 -31.84 -29.89 -19.72
CA VAL A 708 -31.82 -31.13 -20.53
C VAL A 708 -31.01 -32.20 -19.81
N GLY A 709 -31.56 -33.41 -19.67
CA GLY A 709 -30.88 -34.51 -18.98
C GLY A 709 -30.85 -34.28 -17.47
N LEU A 710 -31.99 -34.47 -16.82
CA LEU A 710 -32.18 -34.30 -15.38
C LEU A 710 -32.35 -35.66 -14.69
N THR A 711 -31.56 -35.92 -13.65
CA THR A 711 -31.77 -37.02 -12.70
C THR A 711 -31.92 -36.43 -11.30
N ALA A 712 -33.01 -36.73 -10.60
CA ALA A 712 -33.35 -36.07 -9.34
C ALA A 712 -34.07 -36.99 -8.34
N SER A 713 -33.77 -36.82 -7.05
CA SER A 713 -34.32 -37.64 -5.96
C SER A 713 -34.60 -36.85 -4.68
N GLY A 714 -35.62 -37.23 -3.91
CA GLY A 714 -35.98 -36.58 -2.63
C GLY A 714 -37.39 -35.97 -2.59
N MET A 715 -37.56 -34.76 -2.03
CA MET A 715 -38.90 -34.20 -1.75
C MET A 715 -39.07 -32.74 -2.19
N GLY A 716 -40.25 -32.41 -2.73
CA GLY A 716 -40.61 -31.07 -3.18
C GLY A 716 -39.81 -30.65 -4.41
N MET A 717 -40.19 -31.17 -5.58
CA MET A 717 -39.48 -30.92 -6.85
C MET A 717 -40.37 -30.19 -7.86
N ASN A 718 -39.77 -29.24 -8.59
CA ASN A 718 -40.39 -28.51 -9.70
C ASN A 718 -39.40 -28.44 -10.87
N MET A 719 -39.64 -29.18 -11.96
CA MET A 719 -38.67 -29.37 -13.04
C MET A 719 -39.24 -29.13 -14.44
N SER A 720 -38.60 -28.24 -15.19
CA SER A 720 -38.94 -27.91 -16.58
C SER A 720 -37.87 -28.41 -17.58
N GLY A 721 -38.25 -28.60 -18.84
CA GLY A 721 -37.33 -29.01 -19.91
C GLY A 721 -37.42 -30.49 -20.32
N LEU A 722 -36.30 -31.09 -20.75
CA LEU A 722 -36.26 -32.33 -21.56
C LEU A 722 -35.50 -33.48 -20.90
N GLY A 723 -36.03 -34.70 -21.00
CA GLY A 723 -35.33 -35.94 -20.60
C GLY A 723 -35.03 -36.01 -19.10
N LYS A 724 -36.02 -36.44 -18.31
CA LYS A 724 -35.99 -36.38 -16.85
C LYS A 724 -36.26 -37.74 -16.20
N THR A 725 -35.48 -38.06 -15.17
CA THR A 725 -35.69 -39.21 -14.28
C THR A 725 -35.86 -38.69 -12.85
N MET A 726 -37.01 -38.94 -12.22
CA MET A 726 -37.38 -38.33 -10.93
C MET A 726 -37.89 -39.37 -9.94
N SER A 727 -37.48 -39.33 -8.67
CA SER A 727 -38.01 -40.22 -7.63
C SER A 727 -38.25 -39.56 -6.27
N GLY A 728 -39.47 -39.69 -5.71
CA GLY A 728 -39.76 -39.26 -4.34
C GLY A 728 -41.17 -38.69 -4.08
N VAL A 729 -41.28 -37.55 -3.40
CA VAL A 729 -42.56 -37.02 -2.89
C VAL A 729 -42.76 -35.56 -3.28
N GLY A 730 -43.97 -35.21 -3.76
CA GLY A 730 -44.32 -33.84 -4.17
C GLY A 730 -43.55 -33.43 -5.43
N LEU A 731 -43.88 -34.06 -6.55
CA LEU A 731 -43.20 -33.91 -7.83
C LEU A 731 -44.05 -33.07 -8.79
N THR A 732 -43.48 -32.01 -9.37
CA THR A 732 -44.09 -31.20 -10.44
C THR A 732 -43.16 -31.15 -11.65
N ALA A 733 -43.66 -31.44 -12.85
CA ALA A 733 -42.84 -31.43 -14.06
C ALA A 733 -43.57 -31.01 -15.35
N SER A 734 -42.85 -30.31 -16.25
CA SER A 734 -43.35 -29.89 -17.56
C SER A 734 -42.32 -30.07 -18.68
N GLY A 735 -42.69 -30.70 -19.81
CA GLY A 735 -41.84 -30.84 -21.00
C GLY A 735 -41.92 -32.20 -21.69
N MET A 736 -40.81 -32.69 -22.26
CA MET A 736 -40.79 -33.96 -23.02
C MET A 736 -39.87 -35.00 -22.37
N GLY A 737 -40.27 -36.28 -22.43
CA GLY A 737 -39.46 -37.40 -21.95
C GLY A 737 -39.35 -37.42 -20.42
N LEU A 738 -40.44 -37.77 -19.73
CA LEU A 738 -40.50 -37.85 -18.26
C LEU A 738 -40.58 -39.30 -17.79
N THR A 739 -39.65 -39.72 -16.94
CA THR A 739 -39.73 -40.96 -16.16
C THR A 739 -39.81 -40.60 -14.67
N ALA A 740 -40.91 -40.91 -14.00
CA ALA A 740 -41.15 -40.47 -12.62
C ALA A 740 -41.78 -41.54 -11.73
N SER A 741 -41.28 -41.71 -10.50
CA SER A 741 -41.88 -42.59 -9.48
C SER A 741 -42.07 -41.87 -8.14
N GLY A 742 -43.22 -42.02 -7.48
CA GLY A 742 -43.41 -41.30 -6.22
C GLY A 742 -44.81 -41.20 -5.61
N VAL A 743 -44.99 -40.17 -4.78
CA VAL A 743 -46.26 -39.80 -4.15
C VAL A 743 -46.55 -38.32 -4.43
N GLY A 744 -47.73 -38.02 -4.98
CA GLY A 744 -48.13 -36.68 -5.38
C GLY A 744 -47.32 -36.17 -6.57
N LEU A 745 -47.62 -36.69 -7.77
CA LEU A 745 -46.98 -36.30 -9.03
C LEU A 745 -47.94 -35.48 -9.89
N THR A 746 -47.52 -34.29 -10.32
CA THR A 746 -48.21 -33.44 -11.29
C THR A 746 -47.34 -33.25 -12.52
N ALA A 747 -47.81 -33.68 -13.70
CA ALA A 747 -47.00 -33.74 -14.92
C ALA A 747 -47.71 -33.14 -16.16
N SER A 748 -46.93 -32.57 -17.08
CA SER A 748 -47.46 -32.03 -18.34
C SER A 748 -46.48 -32.17 -19.52
N GLY A 749 -47.01 -32.46 -20.71
CA GLY A 749 -46.24 -32.44 -21.97
C GLY A 749 -46.31 -33.74 -22.78
N MET A 750 -45.18 -34.33 -23.18
CA MET A 750 -45.17 -35.44 -24.16
C MET A 750 -44.18 -36.57 -23.80
N GLY A 751 -44.59 -37.82 -24.01
CA GLY A 751 -43.78 -39.01 -23.75
C GLY A 751 -43.44 -39.16 -22.27
N MET A 752 -44.43 -39.55 -21.46
CA MET A 752 -44.29 -39.66 -20.00
C MET A 752 -44.57 -41.08 -19.52
N SER A 753 -43.70 -41.61 -18.67
CA SER A 753 -43.81 -42.91 -17.99
C SER A 753 -43.77 -42.68 -16.48
N MET A 754 -44.84 -43.04 -15.77
CA MET A 754 -45.06 -42.63 -14.38
C MET A 754 -45.56 -43.77 -13.52
N SER A 755 -45.15 -43.82 -12.25
CA SER A 755 -45.72 -44.75 -11.27
C SER A 755 -45.88 -44.15 -9.88
N GLY A 756 -46.89 -44.59 -9.12
CA GLY A 756 -47.04 -44.20 -7.71
C GLY A 756 -48.45 -43.94 -7.21
N LEU A 757 -48.56 -42.98 -6.29
CA LEU A 757 -49.80 -42.62 -5.59
C LEU A 757 -50.16 -41.15 -5.84
N GLY A 758 -51.39 -40.84 -6.22
CA GLY A 758 -51.83 -39.47 -6.49
C GLY A 758 -51.14 -38.88 -7.72
N LEU A 759 -51.43 -39.44 -8.90
CA LEU A 759 -50.84 -38.98 -10.17
C LEU A 759 -51.84 -38.07 -10.91
N THR A 760 -51.42 -36.86 -11.27
CA THR A 760 -52.20 -35.92 -12.10
C THR A 760 -51.39 -35.57 -13.34
N ALA A 761 -51.89 -35.81 -14.55
CA ALA A 761 -51.13 -35.54 -15.77
C ALA A 761 -51.95 -35.11 -16.99
N SER A 762 -51.33 -34.32 -17.87
CA SER A 762 -51.92 -33.88 -19.13
C SER A 762 -50.90 -33.96 -20.28
N GLY A 763 -51.23 -34.60 -21.40
CA GLY A 763 -50.22 -34.75 -22.47
C GLY A 763 -50.53 -35.68 -23.64
N VAL A 764 -49.47 -35.98 -24.40
CA VAL A 764 -49.47 -36.93 -25.52
C VAL A 764 -48.50 -38.08 -25.24
N GLY A 765 -48.96 -39.33 -25.36
CA GLY A 765 -48.15 -40.51 -25.07
C GLY A 765 -47.86 -40.64 -23.57
N LEU A 766 -48.87 -41.02 -22.80
CA LEU A 766 -48.81 -41.18 -21.35
C LEU A 766 -48.88 -42.67 -20.98
N THR A 767 -47.94 -43.15 -20.17
CA THR A 767 -48.01 -44.47 -19.51
C THR A 767 -47.97 -44.27 -18.00
N ALA A 768 -48.97 -44.77 -17.28
CA ALA A 768 -49.10 -44.57 -15.83
C ALA A 768 -49.50 -45.85 -15.09
N SER A 769 -48.94 -46.09 -13.90
CA SER A 769 -49.40 -47.18 -13.00
C SER A 769 -49.48 -46.75 -11.53
N GLY A 770 -50.61 -46.99 -10.86
CA GLY A 770 -50.76 -46.45 -9.52
C GLY A 770 -52.15 -46.49 -8.87
N MET A 771 -52.29 -45.72 -7.80
CA MET A 771 -53.57 -45.45 -7.13
C MET A 771 -53.90 -43.96 -7.14
N GLY A 772 -55.15 -43.61 -7.46
CA GLY A 772 -55.62 -42.22 -7.54
C GLY A 772 -54.97 -41.48 -8.70
N MET A 773 -55.40 -41.76 -9.92
CA MET A 773 -54.83 -41.19 -11.15
C MET A 773 -55.86 -40.31 -11.88
N SER A 774 -55.50 -39.08 -12.22
CA SER A 774 -56.31 -38.10 -12.96
C SER A 774 -55.56 -37.66 -14.21
N MET A 775 -56.03 -38.03 -15.40
CA MET A 775 -55.23 -37.99 -16.63
C MET A 775 -56.02 -37.44 -17.84
N SER A 776 -55.38 -36.60 -18.66
CA SER A 776 -55.99 -36.03 -19.85
C SER A 776 -55.06 -35.99 -21.07
N GLY A 777 -55.63 -36.10 -22.28
CA GLY A 777 -54.93 -35.88 -23.55
C GLY A 777 -55.03 -37.03 -24.55
N VAL A 778 -53.92 -37.38 -25.22
CA VAL A 778 -53.93 -38.27 -26.40
C VAL A 778 -52.97 -39.45 -26.22
N GLY A 779 -53.45 -40.68 -26.43
CA GLY A 779 -52.64 -41.88 -26.29
C GLY A 779 -52.25 -42.13 -24.82
N LEU A 780 -53.25 -42.35 -23.96
CA LEU A 780 -53.03 -42.61 -22.53
C LEU A 780 -53.19 -44.11 -22.23
N THR A 781 -52.19 -44.72 -21.61
CA THR A 781 -52.21 -46.11 -21.13
C THR A 781 -52.07 -46.13 -19.61
N ALA A 782 -53.00 -46.72 -18.89
CA ALA A 782 -53.05 -46.67 -17.43
C ALA A 782 -53.37 -48.03 -16.78
N SER A 783 -52.80 -48.30 -15.60
CA SER A 783 -53.19 -49.45 -14.78
C SER A 783 -53.24 -49.18 -13.27
N GLY A 784 -54.24 -49.72 -12.58
CA GLY A 784 -54.33 -49.69 -11.12
C GLY A 784 -55.72 -49.33 -10.57
N MET A 785 -55.78 -48.47 -9.55
CA MET A 785 -57.01 -48.19 -8.79
C MET A 785 -57.39 -46.71 -8.76
N GLY A 786 -58.67 -46.39 -8.94
CA GLY A 786 -59.20 -45.03 -8.86
C GLY A 786 -58.66 -44.15 -9.99
N MET A 787 -59.07 -44.44 -11.23
CA MET A 787 -58.62 -43.76 -12.44
C MET A 787 -59.70 -42.84 -12.99
N ASN A 788 -59.36 -41.59 -13.29
CA ASN A 788 -60.21 -40.61 -13.96
C ASN A 788 -59.48 -40.14 -15.23
N MET A 789 -60.03 -40.43 -16.41
CA MET A 789 -59.34 -40.26 -17.70
C MET A 789 -60.18 -39.54 -18.74
N SER A 790 -59.55 -38.68 -19.55
CA SER A 790 -60.23 -37.91 -20.60
C SER A 790 -59.38 -37.74 -21.86
N GLY A 791 -60.00 -37.81 -23.04
CA GLY A 791 -59.38 -37.45 -24.33
C GLY A 791 -59.48 -38.52 -25.41
N VAL A 792 -58.38 -38.81 -26.12
CA VAL A 792 -58.40 -39.62 -27.36
C VAL A 792 -57.40 -40.78 -27.28
N GLY A 793 -57.85 -42.01 -27.58
CA GLY A 793 -57.02 -43.21 -27.53
C GLY A 793 -56.62 -43.55 -26.09
N LEU A 794 -57.59 -43.95 -25.27
CA LEU A 794 -57.38 -44.25 -23.86
C LEU A 794 -57.44 -45.77 -23.63
N THR A 795 -56.41 -46.35 -23.02
CA THR A 795 -56.35 -47.78 -22.63
C THR A 795 -56.16 -47.88 -21.12
N ALA A 796 -57.04 -48.59 -20.42
CA ALA A 796 -57.03 -48.64 -18.95
C ALA A 796 -57.29 -50.06 -18.39
N SER A 797 -56.65 -50.42 -17.28
CA SER A 797 -56.98 -51.67 -16.57
C SER A 797 -56.96 -51.56 -15.04
N GLY A 798 -57.89 -52.23 -14.36
CA GLY A 798 -57.95 -52.30 -12.89
C GLY A 798 -59.31 -51.97 -12.28
N MET A 799 -59.36 -51.15 -11.22
CA MET A 799 -60.58 -50.96 -10.41
C MET A 799 -60.96 -49.49 -10.22
N GLY A 800 -62.25 -49.16 -10.34
CA GLY A 800 -62.78 -47.82 -10.14
C GLY A 800 -62.30 -46.86 -11.24
N MET A 801 -62.83 -47.02 -12.45
CA MET A 801 -62.47 -46.21 -13.62
C MET A 801 -63.61 -45.26 -14.00
N ASN A 802 -63.27 -44.00 -14.28
CA ASN A 802 -64.14 -43.01 -14.90
C ASN A 802 -63.45 -42.52 -16.18
N MET A 803 -64.05 -42.69 -17.35
CA MET A 803 -63.40 -42.44 -18.65
C MET A 803 -64.29 -41.66 -19.62
N SER A 804 -63.71 -40.72 -20.34
CA SER A 804 -64.44 -39.88 -21.30
C SER A 804 -63.66 -39.60 -22.59
N GLY A 805 -64.35 -39.62 -23.74
CA GLY A 805 -63.79 -39.17 -25.02
C GLY A 805 -63.86 -40.21 -26.15
N VAL A 806 -62.81 -40.33 -26.95
CA VAL A 806 -62.83 -41.05 -28.24
C VAL A 806 -61.82 -42.19 -28.28
N GLY A 807 -62.24 -43.40 -28.64
CA GLY A 807 -61.38 -44.58 -28.69
C GLY A 807 -60.96 -45.03 -27.30
N LEU A 808 -61.91 -45.55 -26.52
CA LEU A 808 -61.71 -45.99 -25.14
C LEU A 808 -61.64 -47.52 -25.08
N THR A 809 -60.60 -48.07 -24.47
CA THR A 809 -60.44 -49.50 -24.18
C THR A 809 -60.22 -49.70 -22.68
N ALA A 810 -61.04 -50.51 -22.01
CA ALA A 810 -60.97 -50.68 -20.56
C ALA A 810 -61.16 -52.16 -20.12
N SER A 811 -60.49 -52.59 -19.04
CA SER A 811 -60.71 -53.91 -18.45
C SER A 811 -60.62 -53.95 -16.92
N GLY A 812 -61.64 -54.48 -16.24
CA GLY A 812 -61.61 -54.69 -14.79
C GLY A 812 -62.95 -54.47 -14.07
N MET A 813 -62.97 -53.72 -12.96
CA MET A 813 -64.13 -53.62 -12.07
C MET A 813 -64.55 -52.18 -11.77
N GLY A 814 -65.85 -51.88 -11.83
CA GLY A 814 -66.39 -50.56 -11.52
C GLY A 814 -65.97 -49.51 -12.55
N MET A 815 -66.51 -49.60 -13.76
CA MET A 815 -66.23 -48.70 -14.87
C MET A 815 -67.41 -47.77 -15.15
N ASN A 816 -67.16 -46.47 -15.24
CA ASN A 816 -68.07 -45.46 -15.78
C ASN A 816 -67.43 -44.85 -17.03
N MET A 817 -68.09 -44.92 -18.20
CA MET A 817 -67.46 -44.54 -19.47
C MET A 817 -68.42 -43.75 -20.38
N SER A 818 -67.88 -42.78 -21.12
CA SER A 818 -68.67 -41.91 -22.01
C SER A 818 -67.93 -41.51 -23.29
N GLY A 819 -68.63 -41.44 -24.43
CA GLY A 819 -68.13 -40.82 -25.66
C GLY A 819 -68.29 -41.65 -26.94
N VAL A 820 -67.22 -41.87 -27.70
CA VAL A 820 -67.28 -42.50 -29.04
C VAL A 820 -66.24 -43.60 -29.21
N GLY A 821 -66.66 -44.79 -29.66
CA GLY A 821 -65.77 -45.94 -29.87
C GLY A 821 -65.26 -46.51 -28.54
N LEU A 822 -66.15 -47.15 -27.78
CA LEU A 822 -65.86 -47.74 -26.47
C LEU A 822 -65.76 -49.27 -26.57
N THR A 823 -64.73 -49.85 -25.96
CA THR A 823 -64.56 -51.30 -25.75
C THR A 823 -64.26 -51.55 -24.27
N ALA A 824 -65.06 -52.37 -23.59
CA ALA A 824 -64.88 -52.66 -22.16
C ALA A 824 -65.06 -54.14 -21.81
N SER A 825 -64.38 -54.62 -20.76
CA SER A 825 -64.61 -55.96 -20.21
C SER A 825 -64.48 -56.05 -18.69
N GLY A 826 -65.30 -56.89 -18.05
CA GLY A 826 -65.23 -57.18 -16.62
C GLY A 826 -66.55 -57.00 -15.85
N MET A 827 -66.56 -56.29 -14.72
CA MET A 827 -67.71 -56.25 -13.80
C MET A 827 -68.12 -54.83 -13.38
N GLY A 828 -69.43 -54.55 -13.35
CA GLY A 828 -69.97 -53.26 -12.94
C GLY A 828 -69.62 -52.14 -13.93
N MET A 829 -70.19 -52.21 -15.12
CA MET A 829 -70.01 -51.21 -16.20
C MET A 829 -71.23 -50.29 -16.30
N ASN A 830 -70.99 -48.98 -16.37
CA ASN A 830 -71.96 -47.97 -16.81
C ASN A 830 -71.36 -47.23 -18.02
N MET A 831 -72.01 -47.25 -19.17
CA MET A 831 -71.42 -46.80 -20.44
C MET A 831 -72.42 -45.99 -21.27
N SER A 832 -71.95 -44.93 -21.93
CA SER A 832 -72.80 -44.02 -22.70
C SER A 832 -72.14 -43.50 -23.99
N GLY A 833 -72.92 -43.30 -25.06
CA GLY A 833 -72.49 -42.58 -26.27
C GLY A 833 -72.69 -43.33 -27.59
N VAL A 834 -71.64 -43.44 -28.41
CA VAL A 834 -71.72 -44.00 -29.78
C VAL A 834 -70.67 -45.09 -30.01
N GLY A 835 -71.08 -46.25 -30.52
CA GLY A 835 -70.21 -47.38 -30.86
C GLY A 835 -69.61 -48.01 -29.62
N LEU A 836 -70.42 -48.70 -28.81
CA LEU A 836 -70.02 -49.33 -27.56
C LEU A 836 -70.02 -50.85 -27.68
N THR A 837 -68.93 -51.48 -27.26
CA THR A 837 -68.75 -52.93 -27.15
C THR A 837 -68.39 -53.29 -25.71
N ALA A 838 -69.13 -54.19 -25.06
CA ALA A 838 -68.92 -54.54 -23.65
C ALA A 838 -69.05 -56.05 -23.41
N SER A 839 -68.24 -56.63 -22.50
CA SER A 839 -68.40 -58.03 -22.09
C SER A 839 -68.18 -58.28 -20.60
N GLY A 840 -69.12 -58.99 -19.94
CA GLY A 840 -69.00 -59.39 -18.54
C GLY A 840 -70.29 -59.29 -17.72
N MET A 841 -70.23 -58.76 -16.50
CA MET A 841 -71.34 -58.86 -15.53
C MET A 841 -71.75 -57.51 -14.93
N GLY A 842 -73.06 -57.24 -14.87
CA GLY A 842 -73.62 -55.98 -14.37
C GLY A 842 -73.30 -54.81 -15.28
N MET A 843 -74.01 -54.71 -16.40
CA MET A 843 -73.79 -53.70 -17.45
C MET A 843 -75.00 -52.80 -17.62
N SER A 844 -74.77 -51.48 -17.57
CA SER A 844 -75.71 -50.41 -17.87
C SER A 844 -75.19 -49.67 -19.10
N MET A 845 -75.92 -49.66 -20.21
CA MET A 845 -75.45 -49.08 -21.48
C MET A 845 -76.49 -48.17 -22.13
N SER A 846 -76.06 -47.04 -22.69
CA SER A 846 -76.97 -46.09 -23.35
C SER A 846 -76.37 -45.48 -24.63
N GLY A 847 -77.21 -45.26 -25.65
CA GLY A 847 -76.83 -44.51 -26.85
C GLY A 847 -77.03 -45.24 -28.18
N VAL A 848 -76.02 -45.22 -29.06
CA VAL A 848 -76.15 -45.65 -30.47
C VAL A 848 -75.06 -46.65 -30.86
N GLY A 849 -75.44 -47.79 -31.45
CA GLY A 849 -74.52 -48.87 -31.83
C GLY A 849 -73.97 -49.58 -30.59
N LEU A 850 -74.79 -50.44 -29.99
CA LEU A 850 -74.57 -51.09 -28.70
C LEU A 850 -74.38 -52.59 -28.89
N THR A 851 -73.20 -53.12 -28.55
CA THR A 851 -72.86 -54.55 -28.59
C THR A 851 -72.49 -55.05 -27.19
N ALA A 852 -73.21 -56.02 -26.64
CA ALA A 852 -73.01 -56.46 -25.24
C ALA A 852 -73.08 -57.99 -25.06
N SER A 853 -72.18 -58.60 -24.28
CA SER A 853 -72.25 -60.03 -23.97
C SER A 853 -72.02 -60.34 -22.48
N GLY A 854 -72.93 -61.09 -21.86
CA GLY A 854 -72.78 -61.55 -20.48
C GLY A 854 -74.05 -61.48 -19.63
N MET A 855 -73.93 -61.16 -18.33
CA MET A 855 -75.04 -61.34 -17.37
C MET A 855 -75.44 -60.06 -16.64
N GLY A 856 -76.74 -59.83 -16.48
CA GLY A 856 -77.28 -58.64 -15.83
C GLY A 856 -77.06 -57.38 -16.68
N MET A 857 -77.80 -57.27 -17.78
CA MET A 857 -77.66 -56.20 -18.76
C MET A 857 -78.90 -55.31 -18.79
N ASN A 858 -78.71 -54.00 -18.62
CA ASN A 858 -79.71 -52.95 -18.80
C ASN A 858 -79.23 -52.05 -19.95
N MET A 859 -79.99 -51.92 -21.03
CA MET A 859 -79.54 -51.22 -22.24
C MET A 859 -80.66 -50.37 -22.84
N SER A 860 -80.37 -49.12 -23.20
CA SER A 860 -81.34 -48.20 -23.82
C SER A 860 -80.72 -47.45 -25.01
N GLY A 861 -81.26 -47.64 -26.21
CA GLY A 861 -80.62 -47.04 -27.39
C GLY A 861 -81.08 -47.52 -28.76
N VAL A 862 -80.32 -47.15 -29.78
CA VAL A 862 -80.56 -47.46 -31.20
C VAL A 862 -79.46 -48.36 -31.72
N GLY A 863 -79.81 -49.46 -32.40
CA GLY A 863 -78.83 -50.43 -32.90
C GLY A 863 -78.25 -51.30 -31.78
N LEU A 864 -79.12 -52.03 -31.07
CA LEU A 864 -78.77 -52.97 -30.01
C LEU A 864 -78.44 -54.35 -30.58
N THR A 865 -77.39 -55.00 -30.06
CA THR A 865 -77.03 -56.40 -30.31
C THR A 865 -76.48 -56.99 -29.00
N ALA A 866 -77.14 -58.00 -28.44
CA ALA A 866 -76.71 -58.55 -27.15
C ALA A 866 -76.92 -60.05 -27.00
N SER A 867 -76.11 -60.68 -26.14
CA SER A 867 -76.17 -62.11 -25.84
C SER A 867 -75.88 -62.44 -24.37
N GLY A 868 -76.83 -63.07 -23.69
CA GLY A 868 -76.66 -63.62 -22.34
C GLY A 868 -77.90 -63.59 -21.46
N MET A 869 -77.73 -63.77 -20.14
CA MET A 869 -78.82 -63.99 -19.19
C MET A 869 -79.13 -62.77 -18.32
N GLY A 870 -80.41 -62.53 -18.05
CA GLY A 870 -80.86 -61.39 -17.24
C GLY A 870 -80.74 -60.06 -17.99
N MET A 871 -81.51 -59.91 -19.07
CA MET A 871 -81.63 -58.68 -19.85
C MET A 871 -82.87 -57.88 -19.44
N ASN A 872 -82.73 -56.56 -19.37
CA ASN A 872 -83.82 -55.59 -19.37
C ASN A 872 -83.53 -54.57 -20.48
N MET A 873 -84.51 -54.27 -21.33
CA MET A 873 -84.40 -53.45 -22.55
C MET A 873 -85.50 -52.38 -22.58
#